data_AF-A0A409VND7-F1
#
_entry.id   AF-A0A409VND7-F1
#
_cell.length_a   1.000
_cell.length_b   1.000
_cell.length_c   1.000
_cell.angle_alpha   90.00
_cell.angle_beta   90.00
_cell.angle_gamma   90.00
#
_symmetry.space_group_name_H-M   'P 1'
#
loop_
_entity.id
_entity.type
_entity.pdbx_description
1 polymer ?
#
loop_
_entity_poly.entity_id
_entity_poly.type
_entity_poly.pdbx_seq_one_letter_code
_entity_poly.pdbx_strand_id
1 'polypeptide(L)'
;MFSSPAKTPASRMGRSAPYPPRHSRVSPGPSSPGRFRLPPETRYATSAIRTPNRRSRVGDVPASPSPHPFRLTPRTLFRDHGQQQARSSSPPYTPRTPRTPKRRGVSSPFPVSPVVNLTVKVEEAAERVKGPLPKEEDIFIKQLRRLHLDHELRTARYELEEAERLASELSAQREQDDLASAKEREKLERQWLEERERGTYQPDAGGTAMEELRQKELAEKRRREERAREEERRKMERERREKEERRKQDALEAERRREEKLRKERERAEYLAQLQEEREILLKAKRDAEEREARHLQKLKEMQERKAEEEARRQKERDAEIRAAFQASERAQAEIRRITEEARARQAAFKAEMESIKASAGQAKAESIRRMQEELAQARELLERDRQMFEAQRASLNDHTRAKLEEMLNQVRQQAEYDATCFAHELRLMAELQAYAFQHGHSEFFQQYRAQQTQPDPATHRQQQQHHGHFGNAQDPIDVSMRDPSFIFDASMASIPSSSPSRSPSPMPASPTFPPSPPPPPPPPPPPPRPSTPTEFYAYYSMAWAAIMRGELPPVINFESIPWPVLSRVSGPEDITPEKLTNFFFTHDERPDIWQQRGRKAIFKAEVLKWHPDKALSALRSRIVVADLPLVEEGFKIVTGFLLDFIKK
;
A
#
# COMPACT_ATOMS: atom_id res chain seq x y z
N MET A 1 -10.84 -23.01 84.60
CA MET A 1 -10.71 -24.16 83.69
C MET A 1 -10.03 -23.67 82.42
N PHE A 2 -8.83 -24.21 82.16
CA PHE A 2 -8.01 -24.28 80.93
C PHE A 2 -8.12 -23.18 79.86
N SER A 3 -7.05 -22.63 79.27
CA SER A 3 -5.60 -22.72 79.49
C SER A 3 -4.93 -21.60 78.68
N SER A 4 -3.75 -21.20 79.17
CA SER A 4 -2.90 -20.05 78.80
C SER A 4 -2.41 -19.89 77.35
N PRO A 5 -1.88 -18.69 77.01
CA PRO A 5 -1.16 -18.35 75.78
C PRO A 5 0.36 -18.67 75.88
N ALA A 6 1.05 -18.69 74.74
CA ALA A 6 2.51 -18.79 74.63
C ALA A 6 2.95 -18.24 73.26
N LYS A 7 4.16 -17.72 73.00
CA LYS A 7 5.32 -17.23 73.76
C LYS A 7 6.26 -16.70 72.67
N THR A 8 6.85 -15.52 72.86
CA THR A 8 8.13 -15.14 72.25
C THR A 8 9.27 -16.01 72.83
N PRO A 9 10.45 -16.07 72.18
CA PRO A 9 11.56 -15.32 72.77
C PRO A 9 12.47 -14.62 71.76
N ALA A 10 13.23 -13.70 72.34
CA ALA A 10 14.16 -12.77 71.74
C ALA A 10 15.59 -13.35 71.60
N SER A 11 16.42 -12.52 70.97
CA SER A 11 17.85 -12.31 71.25
C SER A 11 18.87 -13.31 70.69
N ARG A 12 19.72 -12.81 69.78
CA ARG A 12 21.14 -12.68 70.13
C ARG A 12 21.83 -11.54 69.39
N MET A 13 22.62 -10.82 70.17
CA MET A 13 23.42 -9.67 69.81
C MET A 13 24.60 -10.01 68.88
N GLY A 14 25.01 -9.04 68.08
CA GLY A 14 26.25 -8.34 68.38
C GLY A 14 27.37 -8.38 67.34
N ARG A 15 27.74 -7.16 66.89
CA ARG A 15 29.10 -6.69 66.54
C ARG A 15 29.69 -7.34 65.27
N SER A 16 30.44 -6.70 64.37
CA SER A 16 31.15 -5.42 64.30
C SER A 16 31.71 -5.34 62.86
N ALA A 17 31.77 -4.13 62.28
CA ALA A 17 32.57 -3.83 61.08
C ALA A 17 34.09 -3.81 61.44
N PRO A 18 35.06 -3.42 60.57
CA PRO A 18 35.09 -3.28 59.09
C PRO A 18 36.40 -3.85 58.44
N TYR A 19 36.50 -3.69 57.11
CA TYR A 19 37.68 -3.64 56.22
C TYR A 19 38.01 -4.82 55.28
N PRO A 20 38.45 -4.52 54.02
CA PRO A 20 38.81 -5.45 52.93
C PRO A 20 40.37 -5.59 52.88
N PRO A 21 41.10 -5.89 51.78
CA PRO A 21 40.75 -6.29 50.39
C PRO A 21 41.59 -7.49 49.85
N ARG A 22 41.29 -7.91 48.60
CA ARG A 22 42.24 -8.15 47.50
C ARG A 22 41.99 -9.42 46.67
N HIS A 23 42.31 -9.23 45.40
CA HIS A 23 42.82 -10.18 44.40
C HIS A 23 41.84 -10.87 43.43
N SER A 24 41.73 -10.21 42.27
CA SER A 24 42.09 -10.73 40.95
C SER A 24 41.86 -12.22 40.70
N ARG A 25 40.91 -12.54 39.81
CA ARG A 25 41.10 -13.56 38.78
C ARG A 25 40.37 -13.17 37.51
N VAL A 26 41.19 -12.70 36.57
CA VAL A 26 40.92 -12.65 35.14
C VAL A 26 40.77 -14.08 34.65
N SER A 27 39.79 -14.33 33.78
CA SER A 27 39.80 -15.48 32.88
C SER A 27 39.32 -15.04 31.48
N PRO A 28 39.88 -15.64 30.42
CA PRO A 28 40.07 -14.97 29.15
C PRO A 28 38.97 -15.28 28.14
N GLY A 29 38.58 -14.26 27.36
CA GLY A 29 37.73 -14.41 26.18
C GLY A 29 38.54 -14.88 24.95
N PRO A 30 37.92 -15.62 24.02
CA PRO A 30 38.60 -16.20 22.88
C PRO A 30 38.89 -15.18 21.77
N SER A 31 40.04 -15.40 21.15
CA SER A 31 40.71 -14.62 20.12
C SER A 31 39.93 -14.47 18.82
N SER A 32 39.91 -13.25 18.30
CA SER A 32 39.53 -12.88 16.94
C SER A 32 40.77 -12.92 16.03
N PRO A 33 40.76 -13.62 14.88
CA PRO A 33 41.88 -13.58 13.95
C PRO A 33 41.67 -12.54 12.84
N GLY A 34 42.76 -11.85 12.49
CA GLY A 34 43.01 -11.45 11.09
C GLY A 34 42.72 -10.00 10.70
N ARG A 35 43.50 -9.03 11.20
CA ARG A 35 43.73 -7.76 10.49
C ARG A 35 44.97 -7.91 9.59
N PHE A 36 44.75 -7.93 8.28
CA PHE A 36 45.81 -7.63 7.32
C PHE A 36 46.04 -6.12 7.26
N ARG A 37 47.29 -5.70 7.49
CA ARG A 37 47.80 -4.36 7.22
C ARG A 37 48.27 -4.31 5.77
N LEU A 38 47.89 -3.26 5.04
CA LEU A 38 48.56 -2.81 3.83
C LEU A 38 49.31 -1.49 4.12
N PRO A 39 50.46 -1.24 3.45
CA PRO A 39 51.40 -0.15 3.75
C PRO A 39 50.98 1.22 3.18
N PRO A 40 51.62 2.32 3.64
CA PRO A 40 51.18 3.68 3.36
C PRO A 40 51.90 4.26 2.14
N GLU A 41 51.18 4.98 1.28
CA GLU A 41 51.66 6.15 0.55
C GLU A 41 50.54 6.72 -0.33
N THR A 42 50.10 7.93 -0.03
CA THR A 42 49.83 9.01 -1.01
C THR A 42 49.43 10.28 -0.26
N ARG A 43 50.19 11.34 -0.52
CA ARG A 43 49.97 12.71 -0.08
C ARG A 43 48.93 13.35 -0.99
N TYR A 44 47.86 13.92 -0.41
CA TYR A 44 47.19 15.20 -0.74
C TYR A 44 46.20 15.42 0.43
N ALA A 45 46.44 16.38 1.34
CA ALA A 45 45.84 17.72 1.29
C ALA A 45 44.31 17.64 1.06
N THR A 46 43.40 18.07 1.94
CA THR A 46 43.42 19.26 2.79
C THR A 46 42.21 19.25 3.75
N SER A 47 42.39 19.89 4.90
CA SER A 47 41.37 20.65 5.67
C SER A 47 40.32 19.90 6.49
N ALA A 48 40.62 19.85 7.79
CA ALA A 48 39.65 19.70 8.86
C ALA A 48 38.69 20.89 8.93
N ILE A 49 37.38 20.62 9.01
CA ILE A 49 36.43 21.48 9.73
C ILE A 49 35.52 20.59 10.58
N ARG A 50 35.41 21.01 11.84
CA ARG A 50 34.77 20.37 12.98
C ARG A 50 33.34 20.91 13.12
N THR A 51 32.39 20.03 13.47
CA THR A 51 31.05 20.29 14.08
C THR A 51 29.92 20.85 13.18
N PRO A 52 28.65 20.82 13.63
CA PRO A 52 27.90 19.69 14.18
C PRO A 52 26.50 19.50 13.55
N ASN A 53 25.90 18.34 13.84
CA ASN A 53 24.47 18.08 13.98
C ASN A 53 23.51 19.28 13.77
N ARG A 54 22.76 19.29 12.66
CA ARG A 54 21.51 20.06 12.55
C ARG A 54 20.48 19.30 11.72
N ARG A 55 19.52 18.71 12.42
CA ARG A 55 18.23 18.28 11.90
C ARG A 55 17.52 19.51 11.32
N SER A 56 17.15 19.45 10.05
CA SER A 56 16.14 20.34 9.47
C SER A 56 15.06 19.49 8.81
N ARG A 57 13.93 19.40 9.52
CA ARG A 57 12.62 19.08 8.96
C ARG A 57 12.19 20.20 8.02
N VAL A 58 11.87 19.85 6.78
CA VAL A 58 11.10 20.61 5.80
C VAL A 58 10.43 19.53 4.94
N GLY A 59 9.13 19.47 4.67
CA GLY A 59 7.96 20.24 5.06
C GLY A 59 6.75 19.41 4.59
N ASP A 60 5.78 19.20 5.48
CA ASP A 60 4.55 18.47 5.13
C ASP A 60 3.57 19.42 4.43
N VAL A 61 3.16 19.02 3.23
CA VAL A 61 2.09 19.62 2.43
C VAL A 61 0.73 19.25 3.05
N PRO A 62 -0.20 20.20 3.27
CA PRO A 62 -1.51 19.87 3.81
C PRO A 62 -2.41 19.23 2.75
N ALA A 63 -2.94 18.05 3.06
CA ALA A 63 -3.99 17.38 2.29
C ALA A 63 -5.33 18.13 2.43
N SER A 64 -5.98 18.33 1.29
CA SER A 64 -7.31 18.94 1.14
C SER A 64 -8.43 17.96 1.57
N PRO A 65 -9.54 18.42 2.20
CA PRO A 65 -10.63 17.57 2.62
C PRO A 65 -11.71 17.44 1.52
N SER A 66 -12.11 16.20 1.20
CA SER A 66 -13.34 15.92 0.45
C SER A 66 -14.50 15.57 1.39
N PRO A 67 -15.74 16.04 1.12
CA PRO A 67 -16.89 15.78 1.97
C PRO A 67 -17.84 14.69 1.42
N HIS A 68 -18.52 14.05 2.38
CA HIS A 68 -19.86 13.43 2.36
C HIS A 68 -20.00 11.90 2.46
N PRO A 69 -20.83 11.43 3.43
CA PRO A 69 -21.31 10.06 3.54
C PRO A 69 -22.73 9.91 2.97
N PHE A 70 -23.01 8.77 2.31
CA PHE A 70 -24.39 8.35 2.06
C PHE A 70 -24.64 6.90 2.49
N ARG A 71 -25.48 6.81 3.51
CA ARG A 71 -26.62 5.88 3.73
C ARG A 71 -26.42 4.37 3.53
N LEU A 72 -26.49 3.71 4.69
CA LEU A 72 -26.95 2.34 4.91
C LEU A 72 -28.41 2.14 4.47
N THR A 73 -28.71 0.98 3.91
CA THR A 73 -30.04 0.34 3.97
C THR A 73 -29.87 -1.12 4.39
N PRO A 74 -30.66 -1.63 5.37
CA PRO A 74 -30.68 -3.04 5.72
C PRO A 74 -31.77 -3.75 4.89
N ARG A 75 -31.47 -4.95 4.39
CA ARG A 75 -32.47 -5.83 3.79
C ARG A 75 -32.40 -7.19 4.47
N THR A 76 -33.20 -7.34 5.52
CA THR A 76 -33.66 -8.63 6.02
C THR A 76 -34.75 -9.15 5.08
N LEU A 77 -34.79 -10.47 4.85
CA LEU A 77 -35.93 -11.34 5.18
C LEU A 77 -35.96 -12.64 4.33
N PHE A 78 -36.18 -13.74 5.07
CA PHE A 78 -36.82 -15.01 4.70
C PHE A 78 -36.21 -15.89 3.60
N ARG A 79 -35.64 -17.03 4.00
CA ARG A 79 -36.28 -18.33 3.72
C ARG A 79 -35.72 -19.47 4.58
N ASP A 80 -36.54 -19.89 5.55
CA ASP A 80 -36.58 -21.24 6.10
C ASP A 80 -37.24 -22.18 5.09
N HIS A 81 -36.67 -23.37 4.92
CA HIS A 81 -37.30 -24.68 4.61
C HIS A 81 -36.13 -25.67 4.65
N GLY A 82 -36.05 -26.64 5.55
CA GLY A 82 -37.10 -27.55 5.99
C GLY A 82 -36.68 -28.94 5.57
N GLN A 83 -36.18 -29.71 6.54
CA GLN A 83 -35.99 -31.16 6.41
C GLN A 83 -37.27 -31.80 5.89
N GLN A 84 -37.20 -32.62 4.84
CA GLN A 84 -38.09 -33.77 4.71
C GLN A 84 -37.35 -34.98 4.12
N GLN A 85 -37.55 -36.07 4.83
CA GLN A 85 -37.16 -37.43 4.53
C GLN A 85 -37.96 -37.99 3.34
N ALA A 86 -37.37 -39.01 2.70
CA ALA A 86 -38.01 -40.14 2.03
C ALA A 86 -39.13 -39.85 1.01
N ARG A 87 -38.85 -40.20 -0.27
CA ARG A 87 -39.67 -41.19 -0.98
C ARG A 87 -39.04 -41.63 -2.31
N SER A 88 -38.94 -42.95 -2.41
CA SER A 88 -38.82 -43.77 -3.61
C SER A 88 -39.67 -43.28 -4.78
N SER A 89 -39.07 -43.20 -5.97
CA SER A 89 -39.79 -43.46 -7.22
C SER A 89 -38.81 -43.97 -8.29
N SER A 90 -38.87 -45.28 -8.52
CA SER A 90 -38.27 -45.95 -9.68
C SER A 90 -39.06 -45.57 -10.94
N PRO A 91 -38.40 -45.34 -12.10
CA PRO A 91 -39.07 -45.28 -13.38
C PRO A 91 -39.30 -46.71 -13.95
N PRO A 92 -40.35 -46.91 -14.76
CA PRO A 92 -40.85 -48.23 -15.12
C PRO A 92 -40.00 -48.94 -16.19
N TYR A 93 -39.78 -50.23 -15.95
CA TYR A 93 -39.20 -51.21 -16.86
C TYR A 93 -40.18 -51.51 -18.01
N THR A 94 -39.75 -51.36 -19.25
CA THR A 94 -40.41 -51.98 -20.43
C THR A 94 -39.58 -53.18 -20.90
N PRO A 95 -40.18 -54.35 -21.16
CA PRO A 95 -39.44 -55.54 -21.57
C PRO A 95 -39.11 -55.46 -23.07
N ARG A 96 -37.82 -55.47 -23.42
CA ARG A 96 -37.36 -55.68 -24.80
C ARG A 96 -36.98 -57.15 -25.00
N THR A 97 -37.63 -57.75 -25.99
CA THR A 97 -37.43 -59.11 -26.53
C THR A 97 -35.98 -59.41 -26.94
N PRO A 98 -35.54 -60.69 -26.89
CA PRO A 98 -34.19 -61.08 -27.22
C PRO A 98 -33.93 -61.00 -28.74
N ARG A 99 -33.01 -60.12 -29.15
CA ARG A 99 -32.42 -60.13 -30.49
C ARG A 99 -31.17 -61.00 -30.47
N THR A 100 -31.18 -62.01 -31.32
CA THR A 100 -30.05 -62.88 -31.66
C THR A 100 -28.83 -62.07 -32.14
N PRO A 101 -27.59 -62.45 -31.77
CA PRO A 101 -26.41 -61.75 -32.23
C PRO A 101 -26.06 -62.15 -33.67
N LYS A 102 -26.22 -61.20 -34.60
CA LYS A 102 -25.62 -61.24 -35.93
C LYS A 102 -24.09 -61.12 -35.80
N ARG A 103 -23.38 -62.16 -36.24
CA ARG A 103 -21.96 -62.11 -36.64
C ARG A 103 -21.68 -60.85 -37.46
N ARG A 104 -20.91 -59.92 -36.89
CA ARG A 104 -20.04 -58.98 -37.62
C ARG A 104 -18.63 -59.38 -37.18
N GLY A 105 -17.77 -59.82 -38.08
CA GLY A 105 -17.25 -58.98 -39.14
C GLY A 105 -15.92 -58.44 -38.63
N VAL A 106 -14.88 -59.21 -38.89
CA VAL A 106 -13.47 -58.99 -38.56
C VAL A 106 -13.09 -57.54 -38.84
N SER A 107 -12.84 -56.76 -37.79
CA SER A 107 -12.18 -55.46 -37.89
C SER A 107 -10.79 -55.56 -37.26
N SER A 108 -9.79 -55.50 -38.14
CA SER A 108 -8.41 -55.04 -37.99
C SER A 108 -7.84 -54.86 -36.57
N PRO A 109 -6.64 -55.43 -36.27
CA PRO A 109 -5.92 -55.13 -35.04
C PRO A 109 -5.41 -53.69 -35.07
N PHE A 110 -5.77 -52.89 -34.06
CA PHE A 110 -5.06 -51.66 -33.76
C PHE A 110 -3.66 -52.03 -33.23
N PRO A 111 -2.58 -51.36 -33.68
CA PRO A 111 -1.26 -51.57 -33.10
C PRO A 111 -1.27 -51.09 -31.65
N VAL A 112 -1.10 -52.02 -30.72
CA VAL A 112 -0.81 -51.72 -29.32
C VAL A 112 0.52 -50.97 -29.28
N SER A 113 0.47 -49.66 -29.02
CA SER A 113 1.66 -48.85 -28.80
C SER A 113 2.48 -49.42 -27.63
N PRO A 114 3.81 -49.57 -27.76
CA PRO A 114 4.66 -50.10 -26.71
C PRO A 114 4.86 -49.04 -25.60
N VAL A 115 3.94 -48.99 -24.64
CA VAL A 115 4.09 -48.18 -23.40
C VAL A 115 5.13 -48.80 -22.44
N VAL A 116 5.54 -50.05 -22.68
CA VAL A 116 6.48 -50.81 -21.85
C VAL A 116 7.93 -50.27 -21.90
N ASN A 117 8.26 -49.36 -22.83
CA ASN A 117 9.64 -48.84 -22.98
C ASN A 117 9.93 -47.53 -22.23
N LEU A 118 9.01 -47.03 -21.41
CA LEU A 118 9.24 -45.83 -20.57
C LEU A 118 9.87 -46.17 -19.20
N THR A 119 9.65 -47.37 -18.67
CA THR A 119 10.14 -47.81 -17.34
C THR A 119 11.65 -47.91 -17.28
N VAL A 120 12.29 -48.54 -18.28
CA VAL A 120 13.76 -48.69 -18.34
C VAL A 120 14.46 -47.34 -18.42
N LYS A 121 13.86 -46.34 -19.07
CA LYS A 121 14.48 -45.03 -19.27
C LYS A 121 14.43 -44.14 -18.02
N VAL A 122 13.50 -44.34 -17.10
CA VAL A 122 13.38 -43.50 -15.88
C VAL A 122 14.35 -43.96 -14.80
N GLU A 123 14.52 -45.28 -14.62
CA GLU A 123 15.51 -45.80 -13.67
C GLU A 123 16.95 -45.57 -14.16
N GLU A 124 17.23 -45.79 -15.45
CA GLU A 124 18.54 -45.53 -16.03
C GLU A 124 18.90 -44.02 -16.02
N ALA A 125 17.91 -43.15 -16.18
CA ALA A 125 18.11 -41.70 -16.02
C ALA A 125 18.35 -41.29 -14.56
N ALA A 126 17.68 -41.94 -13.60
CA ALA A 126 17.88 -41.68 -12.17
C ALA A 126 19.26 -42.14 -11.68
N GLU A 127 19.80 -43.23 -12.21
CA GLU A 127 21.15 -43.71 -11.86
C GLU A 127 22.30 -42.88 -12.44
N ARG A 128 22.06 -42.17 -13.56
CA ARG A 128 23.08 -41.30 -14.19
C ARG A 128 23.28 -39.97 -13.46
N VAL A 129 22.33 -39.53 -12.64
CA VAL A 129 22.45 -38.27 -11.86
C VAL A 129 23.10 -38.56 -10.50
N LYS A 130 24.43 -38.61 -10.45
CA LYS A 130 25.19 -38.69 -9.19
C LYS A 130 25.30 -37.31 -8.54
N GLY A 131 24.27 -36.90 -7.82
CA GLY A 131 24.24 -35.69 -6.99
C GLY A 131 22.89 -35.51 -6.28
N PRO A 132 22.83 -34.76 -5.17
CA PRO A 132 21.56 -34.45 -4.52
C PRO A 132 20.70 -33.62 -5.50
N LEU A 133 19.60 -34.22 -5.94
CA LEU A 133 18.62 -33.56 -6.79
C LEU A 133 18.03 -32.33 -6.07
N PRO A 134 17.71 -31.25 -6.80
CA PRO A 134 16.90 -30.16 -6.29
C PRO A 134 15.62 -30.70 -5.62
N LYS A 135 15.18 -30.07 -4.53
CA LYS A 135 14.02 -30.55 -3.74
C LYS A 135 12.76 -30.68 -4.60
N GLU A 136 12.59 -29.81 -5.58
CA GLU A 136 11.48 -29.80 -6.52
C GLU A 136 11.50 -31.04 -7.43
N GLU A 137 12.68 -31.46 -7.90
CA GLU A 137 12.86 -32.65 -8.74
C GLU A 137 12.69 -33.95 -7.93
N ASP A 138 13.14 -33.98 -6.67
CA ASP A 138 12.92 -35.11 -5.77
C ASP A 138 11.42 -35.32 -5.47
N ILE A 139 10.66 -34.22 -5.27
CA ILE A 139 9.21 -34.28 -5.11
C ILE A 139 8.55 -34.83 -6.39
N PHE A 140 8.98 -34.36 -7.56
CA PHE A 140 8.45 -34.82 -8.84
C PHE A 140 8.71 -36.31 -9.07
N ILE A 141 9.95 -36.79 -8.84
CA ILE A 141 10.30 -38.22 -8.99
C ILE A 141 9.52 -39.08 -8.00
N LYS A 142 9.34 -38.62 -6.75
CA LYS A 142 8.51 -39.34 -5.76
C LYS A 142 7.05 -39.44 -6.19
N GLN A 143 6.49 -38.38 -6.76
CA GLN A 143 5.13 -38.41 -7.31
C GLN A 143 5.03 -39.37 -8.51
N LEU A 144 6.03 -39.36 -9.41
CA LEU A 144 6.07 -40.26 -10.56
C LEU A 144 6.12 -41.73 -10.13
N ARG A 145 6.98 -42.06 -9.15
CA ARG A 145 7.09 -43.42 -8.58
C ARG A 145 5.79 -43.87 -7.94
N ARG A 146 5.11 -42.99 -7.20
CA ARG A 146 3.81 -43.31 -6.60
C ARG A 146 2.76 -43.60 -7.68
N LEU A 147 2.72 -42.81 -8.74
CA LEU A 147 1.76 -42.97 -9.84
C LEU A 147 2.03 -44.27 -10.62
N HIS A 148 3.29 -44.65 -10.77
CA HIS A 148 3.70 -45.91 -11.37
C HIS A 148 3.27 -47.11 -10.51
N LEU A 149 3.55 -47.08 -9.21
CA LEU A 149 3.17 -48.15 -8.29
C LEU A 149 1.64 -48.31 -8.18
N ASP A 150 0.89 -47.20 -8.21
CA ASP A 150 -0.58 -47.23 -8.28
C ASP A 150 -1.07 -47.85 -9.60
N HIS A 151 -0.36 -47.67 -10.71
CA HIS A 151 -0.69 -48.29 -11.99
C HIS A 151 -0.41 -49.79 -11.97
N GLU A 152 0.77 -50.21 -11.50
CA GLU A 152 1.12 -51.62 -11.34
C GLU A 152 0.13 -52.37 -10.44
N LEU A 153 -0.27 -51.77 -9.31
CA LEU A 153 -1.26 -52.36 -8.41
C LEU A 153 -2.64 -52.50 -9.08
N ARG A 154 -3.03 -51.58 -9.96
CA ARG A 154 -4.29 -51.71 -10.73
C ARG A 154 -4.20 -52.81 -11.77
N THR A 155 -3.08 -52.91 -12.48
CA THR A 155 -2.85 -53.97 -13.47
C THR A 155 -2.83 -55.34 -12.81
N ALA A 156 -2.10 -55.50 -11.70
CA ALA A 156 -2.06 -56.75 -10.95
C ALA A 156 -3.44 -57.15 -10.40
N ARG A 157 -4.27 -56.19 -9.98
CA ARG A 157 -5.66 -56.47 -9.58
C ARG A 157 -6.51 -56.96 -10.74
N TYR A 158 -6.38 -56.35 -11.91
CA TYR A 158 -7.10 -56.78 -13.10
C TYR A 158 -6.70 -58.19 -13.52
N GLU A 159 -5.41 -58.51 -13.51
CA GLU A 159 -4.90 -59.85 -13.81
C GLU A 159 -5.38 -60.90 -12.80
N LEU A 160 -5.47 -60.53 -11.51
CA LEU A 160 -6.03 -61.41 -10.47
C LEU A 160 -7.52 -61.67 -10.69
N GLU A 161 -8.31 -60.62 -10.96
CA GLU A 161 -9.75 -60.74 -11.26
C GLU A 161 -9.99 -61.58 -12.53
N GLU A 162 -9.16 -61.43 -13.56
CA GLU A 162 -9.22 -62.24 -14.78
C GLU A 162 -8.85 -63.70 -14.51
N ALA A 163 -7.82 -63.96 -13.69
CA ALA A 163 -7.45 -65.30 -13.27
C ALA A 163 -8.55 -65.98 -12.45
N GLU A 164 -9.22 -65.25 -11.54
CA GLU A 164 -10.37 -65.75 -10.78
C GLU A 164 -11.56 -66.07 -11.68
N ARG A 165 -11.81 -65.24 -12.71
CA ARG A 165 -12.87 -65.51 -13.70
C ARG A 165 -12.57 -66.78 -14.49
N LEU A 166 -11.34 -66.94 -14.98
CA LEU A 166 -10.91 -68.13 -15.71
C LEU A 166 -10.94 -69.39 -14.83
N ALA A 167 -10.55 -69.29 -13.56
CA ALA A 167 -10.65 -70.39 -12.60
C ALA A 167 -12.12 -70.80 -12.35
N SER A 168 -13.03 -69.83 -12.26
CA SER A 168 -14.46 -70.06 -12.12
C SER A 168 -15.06 -70.72 -13.37
N GLU A 169 -14.67 -70.26 -14.57
CA GLU A 169 -15.07 -70.86 -15.84
C GLU A 169 -14.58 -72.32 -15.96
N LEU A 170 -13.33 -72.61 -15.59
CA LEU A 170 -12.78 -73.97 -15.58
C LEU A 170 -13.47 -74.87 -14.55
N SER A 171 -13.83 -74.35 -13.38
CA SER A 171 -14.60 -75.09 -12.37
C SER A 171 -15.98 -75.46 -12.90
N ALA A 172 -16.69 -74.50 -13.50
CA ALA A 172 -18.01 -74.75 -14.10
C ALA A 172 -17.94 -75.76 -15.25
N GLN A 173 -16.85 -75.74 -16.03
CA GLN A 173 -16.63 -76.71 -17.10
C GLN A 173 -16.43 -78.13 -16.54
N ARG A 174 -15.62 -78.29 -15.48
CA ARG A 174 -15.43 -79.59 -14.82
C ARG A 174 -16.73 -80.15 -14.26
N GLU A 175 -17.57 -79.30 -13.66
CA GLU A 175 -18.89 -79.73 -13.18
C GLU A 175 -19.79 -80.23 -14.32
N GLN A 176 -19.73 -79.59 -15.50
CA GLN A 176 -20.47 -80.06 -16.67
C GLN A 176 -19.93 -81.41 -17.19
N ASP A 177 -18.62 -81.59 -17.22
CA ASP A 177 -17.98 -82.85 -17.65
C ASP A 177 -18.27 -84.00 -16.68
N ASP A 178 -18.28 -83.73 -15.36
CA ASP A 178 -18.65 -84.70 -14.33
C ASP A 178 -20.14 -85.10 -14.44
N LEU A 179 -21.03 -84.14 -14.71
CA LEU A 179 -22.45 -84.41 -14.95
C LEU A 179 -22.68 -85.21 -16.24
N ALA A 180 -21.91 -84.94 -17.30
CA ALA A 180 -21.94 -85.73 -18.53
C ALA A 180 -21.48 -87.16 -18.30
N SER A 181 -20.37 -87.33 -17.59
CA SER A 181 -19.81 -88.65 -17.22
C SER A 181 -20.77 -89.44 -16.32
N ALA A 182 -21.47 -88.79 -15.39
CA ALA A 182 -22.48 -89.42 -14.54
C ALA A 182 -23.67 -89.94 -15.36
N LYS A 183 -24.15 -89.17 -16.35
CA LYS A 183 -25.23 -89.61 -17.25
C LYS A 183 -24.82 -90.78 -18.14
N GLU A 184 -23.57 -90.82 -18.60
CA GLU A 184 -23.06 -91.97 -19.36
C GLU A 184 -22.98 -93.24 -18.51
N ARG A 185 -22.54 -93.12 -17.25
CA ARG A 185 -22.53 -94.24 -16.30
C ARG A 185 -23.94 -94.78 -16.03
N GLU A 186 -24.91 -93.90 -15.81
CA GLU A 186 -26.31 -94.31 -15.62
C GLU A 186 -26.88 -95.02 -16.86
N LYS A 187 -26.49 -94.57 -18.06
CA LYS A 187 -26.90 -95.22 -19.32
C LYS A 187 -26.30 -96.61 -19.48
N LEU A 188 -25.02 -96.80 -19.15
CA LEU A 188 -24.36 -98.11 -19.19
C LEU A 188 -24.94 -99.08 -18.14
N GLU A 189 -25.27 -98.58 -16.96
CA GLU A 189 -25.87 -99.39 -15.89
C GLU A 189 -27.27 -99.88 -16.27
N ARG A 190 -28.08 -99.05 -16.95
CA ARG A 190 -29.37 -99.49 -17.52
C ARG A 190 -29.19 -100.56 -18.60
N GLN A 191 -28.21 -100.41 -19.49
CA GLN A 191 -27.93 -101.40 -20.53
C GLN A 191 -27.49 -102.76 -19.94
N TRP A 192 -26.66 -102.73 -18.91
CA TRP A 192 -26.22 -103.94 -18.21
C TRP A 192 -27.37 -104.67 -17.49
N LEU A 193 -28.30 -103.93 -16.88
CA LEU A 193 -29.49 -104.50 -16.25
C LEU A 193 -30.45 -105.13 -17.28
N GLU A 194 -30.64 -104.50 -18.46
CA GLU A 194 -31.43 -105.07 -19.56
C GLU A 194 -30.80 -106.35 -20.16
N GLU A 195 -29.46 -106.43 -20.25
CA GLU A 195 -28.76 -107.63 -20.71
C GLU A 195 -28.87 -108.78 -19.68
N ARG A 196 -28.88 -108.45 -18.39
CA ARG A 196 -29.02 -109.44 -17.31
C ARG A 196 -30.43 -110.05 -17.25
N GLU A 197 -31.47 -109.31 -17.62
CA GLU A 197 -32.84 -109.85 -17.70
C GLU A 197 -33.08 -110.76 -18.91
N ARG A 198 -32.20 -110.77 -19.92
CA ARG A 198 -32.37 -111.56 -21.17
C ARG A 198 -31.71 -112.95 -21.19
N GLY A 199 -30.95 -113.34 -20.17
CA GLY A 199 -30.09 -114.54 -20.24
C GLY A 199 -30.49 -115.72 -19.36
N THR A 200 -31.32 -116.63 -19.89
CA THR A 200 -31.53 -118.01 -19.38
C THR A 200 -30.39 -118.94 -19.82
N TYR A 201 -29.68 -119.59 -18.89
CA TYR A 201 -28.66 -120.60 -19.22
C TYR A 201 -28.73 -121.80 -18.24
N GLN A 202 -29.09 -122.99 -18.76
CA GLN A 202 -29.01 -124.30 -18.09
C GLN A 202 -27.78 -125.08 -18.58
N PRO A 203 -27.06 -125.85 -17.73
CA PRO A 203 -26.01 -126.76 -18.16
C PRO A 203 -26.52 -128.21 -18.21
N ASP A 204 -26.44 -128.84 -19.39
CA ASP A 204 -26.70 -130.27 -19.59
C ASP A 204 -25.41 -131.10 -19.57
N ALA A 205 -25.55 -132.29 -19.01
CA ALA A 205 -24.52 -133.31 -18.81
C ALA A 205 -24.63 -134.44 -19.86
N GLY A 206 -23.55 -135.19 -20.07
CA GLY A 206 -23.65 -136.56 -20.61
C GLY A 206 -22.39 -137.11 -21.27
N GLY A 207 -22.07 -138.38 -21.01
CA GLY A 207 -21.18 -139.16 -21.87
C GLY A 207 -20.33 -140.25 -21.20
N THR A 208 -20.96 -141.38 -20.84
CA THR A 208 -20.36 -142.58 -20.23
C THR A 208 -20.08 -143.68 -21.27
N ALA A 209 -18.83 -144.14 -21.40
CA ALA A 209 -18.46 -145.39 -22.10
C ALA A 209 -17.03 -145.86 -21.74
N MET A 210 -16.73 -146.08 -20.46
CA MET A 210 -15.38 -146.54 -20.01
C MET A 210 -15.47 -147.25 -18.65
N GLU A 211 -16.31 -148.29 -18.54
CA GLU A 211 -16.62 -148.95 -17.26
C GLU A 211 -15.73 -150.17 -16.93
N GLU A 212 -15.05 -150.78 -17.91
CA GLU A 212 -14.20 -151.97 -17.64
C GLU A 212 -12.68 -151.69 -17.69
N LEU A 213 -12.25 -150.55 -18.25
CA LEU A 213 -10.93 -149.96 -17.96
C LEU A 213 -10.90 -149.31 -16.56
N ARG A 214 -12.08 -148.93 -16.05
CA ARG A 214 -12.28 -148.19 -14.81
C ARG A 214 -11.80 -148.92 -13.57
N GLN A 215 -11.75 -150.24 -13.51
CA GLN A 215 -11.41 -150.95 -12.26
C GLN A 215 -9.90 -151.04 -11.99
N LYS A 216 -9.07 -151.15 -13.04
CA LYS A 216 -7.60 -151.02 -12.93
C LYS A 216 -7.15 -149.56 -12.90
N GLU A 217 -7.86 -148.71 -13.65
CA GLU A 217 -7.71 -147.25 -13.54
C GLU A 217 -8.16 -146.75 -12.16
N LEU A 218 -9.18 -147.32 -11.48
CA LEU A 218 -9.65 -146.90 -10.16
C LEU A 218 -8.60 -147.09 -9.06
N ALA A 219 -7.74 -148.09 -9.14
CA ALA A 219 -6.68 -148.32 -8.15
C ALA A 219 -5.49 -147.37 -8.35
N GLU A 220 -5.10 -147.12 -9.60
CA GLU A 220 -4.08 -146.12 -9.92
C GLU A 220 -4.60 -144.68 -9.76
N LYS A 221 -5.86 -144.45 -10.12
CA LYS A 221 -6.63 -143.22 -9.89
C LYS A 221 -6.79 -142.98 -8.41
N ARG A 222 -7.04 -143.98 -7.56
CA ARG A 222 -7.03 -143.77 -6.09
C ARG A 222 -5.66 -143.33 -5.58
N ARG A 223 -4.55 -143.87 -6.10
CA ARG A 223 -3.19 -143.42 -5.74
C ARG A 223 -2.83 -142.05 -6.31
N ARG A 224 -3.26 -141.74 -7.55
CA ARG A 224 -3.09 -140.43 -8.19
C ARG A 224 -4.01 -139.38 -7.56
N GLU A 225 -5.20 -139.76 -7.14
CA GLU A 225 -6.20 -138.93 -6.47
C GLU A 225 -5.81 -138.69 -5.02
N GLU A 226 -5.19 -139.65 -4.33
CA GLU A 226 -4.61 -139.46 -3.01
C GLU A 226 -3.39 -138.53 -3.06
N ARG A 227 -2.48 -138.71 -4.03
CA ARG A 227 -1.38 -137.77 -4.29
C ARG A 227 -1.88 -136.41 -4.74
N ALA A 228 -2.91 -136.34 -5.58
CA ALA A 228 -3.54 -135.08 -6.00
C ALA A 228 -4.25 -134.39 -4.84
N ARG A 229 -4.93 -135.13 -3.95
CA ARG A 229 -5.53 -134.57 -2.73
C ARG A 229 -4.47 -134.09 -1.75
N GLU A 230 -3.34 -134.79 -1.65
CA GLU A 230 -2.22 -134.33 -0.81
C GLU A 230 -1.54 -133.09 -1.41
N GLU A 231 -1.33 -133.05 -2.73
CA GLU A 231 -0.82 -131.88 -3.45
C GLU A 231 -1.80 -130.71 -3.39
N GLU A 232 -3.10 -130.94 -3.50
CA GLU A 232 -4.14 -129.94 -3.30
C GLU A 232 -4.16 -129.44 -1.86
N ARG A 233 -3.98 -130.31 -0.85
CA ARG A 233 -3.83 -129.86 0.54
C ARG A 233 -2.58 -129.01 0.73
N ARG A 234 -1.44 -129.39 0.14
CA ARG A 234 -0.20 -128.58 0.16
C ARG A 234 -0.35 -127.27 -0.60
N LYS A 235 -1.09 -127.27 -1.72
CA LYS A 235 -1.37 -126.10 -2.53
C LYS A 235 -2.29 -125.13 -1.78
N MET A 236 -3.37 -125.63 -1.17
CA MET A 236 -4.27 -124.87 -0.31
C MET A 236 -3.54 -124.33 0.93
N GLU A 237 -2.60 -125.08 1.49
CA GLU A 237 -1.80 -124.60 2.62
C GLU A 237 -0.79 -123.51 2.20
N ARG A 238 -0.11 -123.67 1.05
CA ARG A 238 0.75 -122.62 0.47
C ARG A 238 -0.06 -121.37 0.13
N GLU A 239 -1.21 -121.54 -0.51
CA GLU A 239 -2.12 -120.43 -0.83
C GLU A 239 -2.64 -119.74 0.43
N ARG A 240 -2.91 -120.50 1.50
CA ARG A 240 -3.29 -119.92 2.80
C ARG A 240 -2.15 -119.11 3.42
N ARG A 241 -0.90 -119.61 3.36
CA ARG A 241 0.30 -118.90 3.85
C ARG A 241 0.57 -117.65 3.03
N GLU A 242 0.53 -117.74 1.70
CA GLU A 242 0.70 -116.59 0.79
C GLU A 242 -0.41 -115.56 1.00
N LYS A 243 -1.66 -115.98 1.20
CA LYS A 243 -2.77 -115.07 1.49
C LYS A 243 -2.62 -114.41 2.86
N GLU A 244 -2.09 -115.12 3.85
CA GLU A 244 -1.79 -114.57 5.17
C GLU A 244 -0.61 -113.57 5.11
N GLU A 245 0.43 -113.87 4.33
CA GLU A 245 1.56 -112.95 4.09
C GLU A 245 1.13 -111.70 3.32
N ARG A 246 0.29 -111.84 2.29
CA ARG A 246 -0.31 -110.70 1.59
C ARG A 246 -1.14 -109.84 2.55
N ARG A 247 -1.97 -110.45 3.40
CA ARG A 247 -2.72 -109.71 4.43
C ARG A 247 -1.81 -108.99 5.42
N LYS A 248 -0.68 -109.58 5.80
CA LYS A 248 0.32 -108.94 6.66
C LYS A 248 1.02 -107.77 5.94
N GLN A 249 1.36 -107.92 4.66
CA GLN A 249 1.94 -106.86 3.83
C GLN A 249 0.95 -105.71 3.62
N ASP A 250 -0.30 -106.02 3.27
CA ASP A 250 -1.36 -105.02 3.10
C ASP A 250 -1.65 -104.28 4.41
N ALA A 251 -1.63 -104.98 5.56
CA ALA A 251 -1.80 -104.37 6.87
C ALA A 251 -0.64 -103.42 7.22
N LEU A 252 0.60 -103.84 6.97
CA LEU A 252 1.80 -103.01 7.17
C LEU A 252 1.79 -101.79 6.24
N GLU A 253 1.40 -101.95 4.98
CA GLU A 253 1.30 -100.84 4.04
C GLU A 253 0.17 -99.88 4.45
N ALA A 254 -0.97 -100.39 4.91
CA ALA A 254 -2.04 -99.57 5.45
C ALA A 254 -1.61 -98.77 6.69
N GLU A 255 -0.78 -99.34 7.56
CA GLU A 255 -0.18 -98.65 8.70
C GLU A 255 0.77 -97.53 8.26
N ARG A 256 1.69 -97.82 7.33
CA ARG A 256 2.58 -96.79 6.75
C ARG A 256 1.80 -95.64 6.10
N ARG A 257 0.71 -95.94 5.39
CA ARG A 257 -0.17 -94.91 4.80
C ARG A 257 -0.88 -94.06 5.86
N ARG A 258 -1.24 -94.64 7.01
CA ARG A 258 -1.83 -93.89 8.14
C ARG A 258 -0.79 -92.99 8.81
N GLU A 259 0.41 -93.49 9.03
CA GLU A 259 1.51 -92.71 9.58
C GLU A 259 1.89 -91.55 8.65
N GLU A 260 1.97 -91.80 7.34
CA GLU A 260 2.26 -90.74 6.36
C GLU A 260 1.15 -89.68 6.34
N LYS A 261 -0.12 -90.07 6.44
CA LYS A 261 -1.24 -89.12 6.58
C LYS A 261 -1.12 -88.29 7.84
N LEU A 262 -0.84 -88.90 8.98
CA LEU A 262 -0.63 -88.20 10.25
C LEU A 262 0.58 -87.26 10.18
N ARG A 263 1.67 -87.66 9.50
CA ARG A 263 2.84 -86.81 9.29
C ARG A 263 2.47 -85.58 8.46
N LYS A 264 1.76 -85.77 7.34
CA LYS A 264 1.28 -84.66 6.49
C LYS A 264 0.29 -83.76 7.22
N GLU A 265 -0.56 -84.30 8.10
CA GLU A 265 -1.46 -83.50 8.94
C GLU A 265 -0.70 -82.67 9.98
N ARG A 266 0.35 -83.24 10.62
CA ARG A 266 1.24 -82.50 11.52
C ARG A 266 2.00 -81.39 10.79
N GLU A 267 2.59 -81.70 9.63
CA GLU A 267 3.26 -80.71 8.77
C GLU A 267 2.31 -79.56 8.37
N ARG A 268 1.05 -79.88 8.01
CA ARG A 268 0.03 -78.86 7.71
C ARG A 268 -0.34 -78.03 8.95
N ALA A 269 -0.47 -78.66 10.12
CA ALA A 269 -0.78 -77.96 11.36
C ALA A 269 0.36 -77.01 11.78
N GLU A 270 1.61 -77.45 11.67
CA GLU A 270 2.80 -76.63 11.92
C GLU A 270 2.88 -75.45 10.95
N TYR A 271 2.62 -75.68 9.66
CA TYR A 271 2.57 -74.61 8.67
C TYR A 271 1.50 -73.56 8.98
N LEU A 272 0.30 -73.99 9.39
CA LEU A 272 -0.77 -73.07 9.80
C LEU A 272 -0.41 -72.29 11.07
N ALA A 273 0.28 -72.93 12.03
CA ALA A 273 0.75 -72.26 13.23
C ALA A 273 1.81 -71.19 12.91
N GLN A 274 2.75 -71.49 12.01
CA GLN A 274 3.73 -70.50 11.52
C GLN A 274 3.04 -69.31 10.85
N LEU A 275 2.03 -69.56 10.01
CA LEU A 275 1.28 -68.50 9.35
C LEU A 275 0.52 -67.61 10.35
N GLN A 276 0.02 -68.19 11.44
CA GLN A 276 -0.61 -67.44 12.53
C GLN A 276 0.41 -66.57 13.28
N GLU A 277 1.59 -67.12 13.59
CA GLU A 277 2.67 -66.38 14.25
C GLU A 277 3.16 -65.21 13.39
N GLU A 278 3.38 -65.42 12.10
CA GLU A 278 3.74 -64.35 11.15
C GLU A 278 2.68 -63.24 11.11
N ARG A 279 1.40 -63.63 11.10
CA ARG A 279 0.29 -62.67 11.13
C ARG A 279 0.28 -61.85 12.42
N GLU A 280 0.56 -62.47 13.56
CA GLU A 280 0.64 -61.77 14.85
C GLU A 280 1.83 -60.80 14.90
N ILE A 281 2.99 -61.20 14.38
CA ILE A 281 4.16 -60.33 14.24
C ILE A 281 3.85 -59.11 13.36
N LEU A 282 3.19 -59.32 12.22
CA LEU A 282 2.78 -58.24 11.31
C LEU A 282 1.77 -57.29 11.97
N LEU A 283 0.79 -57.83 12.71
CA LEU A 283 -0.17 -57.00 13.45
C LEU A 283 0.51 -56.18 14.55
N LYS A 284 1.48 -56.75 15.25
CA LYS A 284 2.27 -56.03 16.25
C LYS A 284 3.10 -54.91 15.61
N ALA A 285 3.79 -55.20 14.50
CA ALA A 285 4.55 -54.20 13.75
C ALA A 285 3.67 -53.06 13.23
N LYS A 286 2.45 -53.37 12.78
CA LYS A 286 1.47 -52.37 12.35
C LYS A 286 1.03 -51.45 13.50
N ARG A 287 0.73 -52.00 14.67
CA ARG A 287 0.38 -51.20 15.86
C ARG A 287 1.53 -50.29 16.29
N ASP A 288 2.76 -50.80 16.28
CA ASP A 288 3.94 -50.00 16.63
C ASP A 288 4.19 -48.87 15.61
N ALA A 289 3.91 -49.12 14.32
CA ALA A 289 3.99 -48.10 13.27
C ALA A 289 2.91 -47.02 13.46
N GLU A 290 1.66 -47.41 13.69
CA GLU A 290 0.55 -46.49 13.98
C GLU A 290 0.83 -45.65 15.24
N GLU A 291 1.43 -46.24 16.28
CA GLU A 291 1.81 -45.51 17.49
C GLU A 291 2.93 -44.48 17.22
N ARG A 292 3.92 -44.82 16.40
CA ARG A 292 4.98 -43.87 15.99
C ARG A 292 4.41 -42.71 15.18
N GLU A 293 3.48 -42.99 14.27
CA GLU A 293 2.78 -41.96 13.49
C GLU A 293 1.94 -41.07 14.40
N ALA A 294 1.20 -41.64 15.36
CA ALA A 294 0.43 -40.89 16.35
C ALA A 294 1.32 -39.96 17.19
N ARG A 295 2.47 -40.45 17.66
CA ARG A 295 3.47 -39.64 18.38
C ARG A 295 4.04 -38.52 17.51
N HIS A 296 4.27 -38.76 16.22
CA HIS A 296 4.75 -37.75 15.29
C HIS A 296 3.70 -36.67 15.03
N LEU A 297 2.44 -37.07 14.81
CA LEU A 297 1.32 -36.14 14.66
C LEU A 297 1.09 -35.32 15.92
N GLN A 298 1.23 -35.92 17.11
CA GLN A 298 1.15 -35.19 18.37
C GLN A 298 2.26 -34.13 18.48
N LYS A 299 3.51 -34.48 18.17
CA LYS A 299 4.62 -33.51 18.14
C LYS A 299 4.40 -32.37 17.14
N LEU A 300 3.80 -32.66 15.98
CA LEU A 300 3.44 -31.63 15.00
C LEU A 300 2.36 -30.68 15.54
N LYS A 301 1.32 -31.22 16.20
CA LYS A 301 0.30 -30.41 16.86
C LYS A 301 0.89 -29.53 17.96
N GLU A 302 1.73 -30.08 18.83
CA GLU A 302 2.43 -29.31 19.88
C GLU A 302 3.34 -28.22 19.28
N MET A 303 4.01 -28.51 18.16
CA MET A 303 4.82 -27.50 17.45
C MET A 303 3.95 -26.38 16.86
N GLN A 304 2.78 -26.71 16.31
CA GLN A 304 1.82 -25.74 15.79
C GLN A 304 1.23 -24.87 16.91
N GLU A 305 0.87 -25.47 18.04
CA GLU A 305 0.38 -24.75 19.22
C GLU A 305 1.45 -23.81 19.78
N ARG A 306 2.70 -24.25 19.91
CA ARG A 306 3.82 -23.38 20.34
C ARG A 306 4.04 -22.21 19.37
N LYS A 307 3.95 -22.45 18.06
CA LYS A 307 4.03 -21.38 17.06
C LYS A 307 2.87 -20.40 17.18
N ALA A 308 1.65 -20.89 17.35
CA ALA A 308 0.47 -20.05 17.53
C ALA A 308 0.55 -19.24 18.83
N GLU A 309 1.06 -19.82 19.92
CA GLU A 309 1.29 -19.13 21.18
C GLU A 309 2.38 -18.05 21.05
N GLU A 310 3.47 -18.33 20.35
CA GLU A 310 4.53 -17.35 20.08
C GLU A 310 4.01 -16.20 19.20
N GLU A 311 3.21 -16.49 18.17
CA GLU A 311 2.57 -15.47 17.33
C GLU A 311 1.58 -14.63 18.14
N ALA A 312 0.76 -15.25 19.00
CA ALA A 312 -0.14 -14.54 19.90
C ALA A 312 0.62 -13.63 20.88
N ARG A 313 1.78 -14.08 21.38
CA ARG A 313 2.66 -13.26 22.23
C ARG A 313 3.24 -12.08 21.46
N ARG A 314 3.76 -12.30 20.26
CA ARG A 314 4.26 -11.22 19.38
C ARG A 314 3.16 -10.22 19.05
N GLN A 315 1.94 -10.68 18.84
CA GLN A 315 0.80 -9.81 18.60
C GLN A 315 0.47 -8.94 19.83
N LYS A 316 0.44 -9.53 21.03
CA LYS A 316 0.27 -8.78 22.27
C LYS A 316 1.38 -7.74 22.50
N GLU A 317 2.63 -8.07 22.17
CA GLU A 317 3.77 -7.14 22.24
C GLU A 317 3.62 -5.99 21.24
N ARG A 318 3.22 -6.26 19.99
CA ARG A 318 2.90 -5.22 18.99
C ARG A 318 1.74 -4.32 19.42
N ASP A 319 0.67 -4.89 19.96
CA ASP A 319 -0.47 -4.11 20.44
C ASP A 319 -0.10 -3.25 21.66
N ALA A 320 0.78 -3.73 22.53
CA ALA A 320 1.35 -2.95 23.62
C ALA A 320 2.24 -1.81 23.10
N GLU A 321 3.07 -2.06 22.09
CA GLU A 321 3.90 -1.05 21.43
C GLU A 321 3.06 0.04 20.76
N ILE A 322 2.00 -0.33 20.03
CA ILE A 322 1.07 0.61 19.41
C ILE A 322 0.38 1.47 20.46
N ARG A 323 -0.08 0.88 21.57
CA ARG A 323 -0.67 1.65 22.69
C ARG A 323 0.34 2.61 23.34
N ALA A 324 1.58 2.17 23.54
CA ALA A 324 2.64 3.02 24.07
C ALA A 324 2.99 4.18 23.13
N ALA A 325 3.05 3.92 21.81
CA ALA A 325 3.27 4.93 20.79
C ALA A 325 2.11 5.95 20.73
N PHE A 326 0.87 5.48 20.87
CA PHE A 326 -0.31 6.36 20.94
C PHE A 326 -0.25 7.28 22.16
N GLN A 327 0.04 6.74 23.35
CA GLN A 327 0.19 7.54 24.57
C GLN A 327 1.37 8.53 24.48
N ALA A 328 2.48 8.14 23.84
CA ALA A 328 3.60 9.05 23.59
C ALA A 328 3.22 10.18 22.63
N SER A 329 2.42 9.88 21.60
CA SER A 329 1.88 10.88 20.68
C SER A 329 0.95 11.87 21.39
N GLU A 330 0.04 11.39 22.25
CA GLU A 330 -0.83 12.26 23.05
C GLU A 330 -0.05 13.19 23.97
N ARG A 331 0.99 12.69 24.64
CA ARG A 331 1.89 13.52 25.46
C ARG A 331 2.61 14.58 24.63
N ALA A 332 3.11 14.21 23.45
CA ALA A 332 3.75 15.16 22.55
C ALA A 332 2.77 16.23 22.05
N GLN A 333 1.52 15.87 21.75
CA GLN A 333 0.48 16.83 21.36
C GLN A 333 0.10 17.76 22.51
N ALA A 334 -0.02 17.24 23.74
CA ALA A 334 -0.27 18.05 24.93
C ALA A 334 0.87 19.07 25.16
N GLU A 335 2.12 18.66 24.97
CA GLU A 335 3.27 19.55 25.09
C GLU A 335 3.30 20.62 23.99
N ILE A 336 2.98 20.26 22.75
CA ILE A 336 2.84 21.23 21.66
C ILE A 336 1.74 22.25 22.00
N ARG A 337 0.59 21.82 22.51
CA ARG A 337 -0.48 22.74 22.95
C ARG A 337 0.02 23.69 24.03
N ARG A 338 0.69 23.17 25.06
CA ARG A 338 1.30 23.98 26.13
C ARG A 338 2.26 25.03 25.58
N ILE A 339 3.18 24.64 24.69
CA ILE A 339 4.13 25.56 24.05
C ILE A 339 3.39 26.61 23.21
N THR A 340 2.34 26.22 22.48
CA THR A 340 1.57 27.18 21.66
C THR A 340 0.77 28.16 22.50
N GLU A 341 0.21 27.73 23.63
CA GLU A 341 -0.49 28.59 24.57
C GLU A 341 0.49 29.56 25.25
N GLU A 342 1.67 29.08 25.64
CA GLU A 342 2.73 29.92 26.19
C GLU A 342 3.21 30.96 25.15
N ALA A 343 3.41 30.56 23.90
CA ALA A 343 3.77 31.48 22.83
C ALA A 343 2.69 32.54 22.58
N ARG A 344 1.41 32.18 22.62
CA ARG A 344 0.28 33.13 22.52
C ARG A 344 0.26 34.08 23.72
N ALA A 345 0.48 33.58 24.93
CA ALA A 345 0.55 34.40 26.13
C ALA A 345 1.71 35.40 26.04
N ARG A 346 2.88 34.98 25.55
CA ARG A 346 4.02 35.89 25.29
C ARG A 346 3.71 36.93 24.23
N GLN A 347 3.04 36.56 23.13
CA GLN A 347 2.61 37.52 22.11
C GLN A 347 1.59 38.52 22.67
N ALA A 348 0.64 38.08 23.49
CA ALA A 348 -0.33 38.95 24.14
C ALA A 348 0.34 39.91 25.12
N ALA A 349 1.29 39.43 25.93
CA ALA A 349 2.07 40.26 26.84
C ALA A 349 2.90 41.31 26.09
N PHE A 350 3.60 40.90 25.03
CA PHE A 350 4.36 41.82 24.17
C PHE A 350 3.47 42.87 23.51
N LYS A 351 2.28 42.47 23.02
CA LYS A 351 1.32 43.41 22.45
C LYS A 351 0.81 44.40 23.50
N ALA A 352 0.53 43.95 24.72
CA ALA A 352 0.13 44.83 25.82
C ALA A 352 1.25 45.81 26.21
N GLU A 353 2.51 45.35 26.23
CA GLU A 353 3.69 46.19 26.46
C GLU A 353 3.84 47.25 25.36
N MET A 354 3.69 46.86 24.08
CA MET A 354 3.74 47.79 22.95
C MET A 354 2.62 48.84 23.00
N GLU A 355 1.39 48.46 23.37
CA GLU A 355 0.30 49.40 23.55
C GLU A 355 0.54 50.33 24.75
N SER A 356 1.16 49.84 25.83
CA SER A 356 1.59 50.66 26.96
C SER A 356 2.66 51.70 26.55
N ILE A 357 3.67 51.29 25.77
CA ILE A 357 4.70 52.18 25.23
C ILE A 357 4.08 53.24 24.31
N LYS A 358 3.14 52.85 23.44
CA LYS A 358 2.42 53.80 22.58
C LYS A 358 1.61 54.79 23.41
N ALA A 359 0.94 54.33 24.47
CA ALA A 359 0.17 55.19 25.36
C ALA A 359 1.06 56.20 26.08
N SER A 360 2.22 55.78 26.60
CA SER A 360 3.17 56.69 27.26
C SER A 360 3.80 57.67 26.29
N ALA A 361 4.14 57.23 25.07
CA ALA A 361 4.63 58.12 24.02
C ALA A 361 3.57 59.13 23.58
N GLY A 362 2.30 58.71 23.51
CA GLY A 362 1.16 59.59 23.26
C GLY A 362 0.99 60.64 24.35
N GLN A 363 1.12 60.25 25.62
CA GLN A 363 1.09 61.18 26.76
C GLN A 363 2.27 62.15 26.74
N ALA A 364 3.49 61.68 26.53
CA ALA A 364 4.68 62.53 26.44
C ALA A 364 4.57 63.53 25.27
N LYS A 365 4.03 63.10 24.13
CA LYS A 365 3.74 63.98 22.99
C LYS A 365 2.67 65.02 23.34
N ALA A 366 1.59 64.62 24.00
CA ALA A 366 0.54 65.53 24.43
C ALA A 366 1.06 66.57 25.44
N GLU A 367 1.89 66.16 26.40
CA GLU A 367 2.55 67.07 27.34
C GLU A 367 3.52 68.03 26.64
N SER A 368 4.30 67.55 25.66
CA SER A 368 5.17 68.40 24.86
C SER A 368 4.39 69.43 24.05
N ILE A 369 3.27 69.04 23.43
CA ILE A 369 2.37 69.96 22.73
C ILE A 369 1.80 70.99 23.72
N ARG A 370 1.40 70.56 24.92
CA ARG A 370 0.86 71.46 25.95
C ARG A 370 1.89 72.49 26.40
N ARG A 371 3.14 72.07 26.66
CA ARG A 371 4.24 73.00 26.98
C ARG A 371 4.49 74.00 25.86
N MET A 372 4.52 73.53 24.61
CA MET A 372 4.68 74.41 23.45
C MET A 372 3.52 75.42 23.32
N GLN A 373 2.29 75.01 23.61
CA GLN A 373 1.14 75.91 23.63
C GLN A 373 1.21 76.94 24.77
N GLU A 374 1.69 76.54 25.95
CA GLU A 374 1.93 77.44 27.08
C GLU A 374 3.05 78.45 26.76
N GLU A 375 4.16 78.01 26.15
CA GLU A 375 5.23 78.88 25.68
C GLU A 375 4.73 79.87 24.62
N LEU A 376 3.91 79.41 23.66
CA LEU A 376 3.28 80.29 22.68
C LEU A 376 2.31 81.29 23.32
N ALA A 377 1.58 80.90 24.36
CA ALA A 377 0.71 81.80 25.10
C ALA A 377 1.51 82.88 25.85
N GLN A 378 2.60 82.48 26.53
CA GLN A 378 3.51 83.42 27.19
C GLN A 378 4.17 84.38 26.21
N ALA A 379 4.62 83.88 25.06
CA ALA A 379 5.19 84.72 24.00
C ALA A 379 4.17 85.75 23.47
N ARG A 380 2.90 85.34 23.31
CA ARG A 380 1.82 86.27 22.93
C ARG A 380 1.57 87.33 23.99
N GLU A 381 1.56 86.96 25.27
CA GLU A 381 1.37 87.91 26.37
C GLU A 381 2.53 88.92 26.45
N LEU A 382 3.76 88.46 26.21
CA LEU A 382 4.94 89.32 26.15
C LEU A 382 4.86 90.31 24.98
N LEU A 383 4.50 89.83 23.79
CA LEU A 383 4.28 90.69 22.63
C LEU A 383 3.15 91.71 22.86
N GLU A 384 2.08 91.33 23.56
CA GLU A 384 1.00 92.26 23.90
C GLU A 384 1.47 93.33 24.90
N ARG A 385 2.31 92.98 25.88
CA ARG A 385 2.94 93.95 26.78
C ARG A 385 3.85 94.91 26.01
N ASP A 386 4.68 94.40 25.10
CA ASP A 386 5.55 95.23 24.27
C ASP A 386 4.72 96.16 23.38
N ARG A 387 3.62 95.67 22.80
CA ARG A 387 2.68 96.48 22.02
C ARG A 387 2.09 97.60 22.86
N GLN A 388 1.63 97.32 24.08
CA GLN A 388 1.11 98.35 25.00
C GLN A 388 2.18 99.37 25.39
N MET A 389 3.42 98.93 25.62
CA MET A 389 4.57 99.80 25.86
C MET A 389 4.83 100.73 24.67
N PHE A 390 4.85 100.19 23.45
CA PHE A 390 5.01 100.98 22.22
C PHE A 390 3.85 101.95 22.01
N GLU A 391 2.60 101.53 22.25
CA GLU A 391 1.42 102.39 22.16
C GLU A 391 1.49 103.53 23.21
N ALA A 392 1.93 103.25 24.43
CA ALA A 392 2.14 104.25 25.47
C ALA A 392 3.27 105.24 25.12
N GLN A 393 4.39 104.75 24.58
CA GLN A 393 5.47 105.62 24.08
C GLN A 393 5.00 106.50 22.94
N ARG A 394 4.22 105.94 22.00
CA ARG A 394 3.64 106.69 20.88
C ARG A 394 2.65 107.74 21.36
N ALA A 395 1.79 107.41 22.34
CA ALA A 395 0.88 108.37 22.95
C ALA A 395 1.64 109.52 23.63
N SER A 396 2.68 109.21 24.42
CA SER A 396 3.56 110.21 25.04
C SER A 396 4.24 111.10 24.00
N LEU A 397 4.71 110.54 22.88
CA LEU A 397 5.32 111.30 21.79
C LEU A 397 4.28 112.22 21.09
N ASN A 398 3.05 111.74 20.91
CA ASN A 398 1.95 112.52 20.37
C ASN A 398 1.56 113.67 21.32
N ASP A 399 1.51 113.41 22.63
CA ASP A 399 1.22 114.44 23.63
C ASP A 399 2.34 115.48 23.68
N HIS A 400 3.61 115.05 23.60
CA HIS A 400 4.75 115.97 23.52
C HIS A 400 4.72 116.83 22.26
N THR A 401 4.45 116.23 21.10
CA THR A 401 4.33 116.99 19.84
C THR A 401 3.14 117.94 19.87
N ARG A 402 2.01 117.54 20.44
CA ARG A 402 0.85 118.41 20.65
C ARG A 402 1.17 119.57 21.59
N ALA A 403 1.80 119.31 22.73
CA ALA A 403 2.22 120.35 23.67
C ALA A 403 3.20 121.34 23.02
N LYS A 404 4.15 120.84 22.21
CA LYS A 404 5.09 121.68 21.47
C LYS A 404 4.42 122.51 20.37
N LEU A 405 3.42 121.95 19.69
CA LEU A 405 2.60 122.69 18.74
C LEU A 405 1.76 123.77 19.45
N GLU A 406 1.19 123.49 20.62
CA GLU A 406 0.49 124.48 21.43
C GLU A 406 1.42 125.59 21.93
N GLU A 407 2.65 125.25 22.34
CA GLU A 407 3.69 126.22 22.69
C GLU A 407 4.03 127.13 21.50
N MET A 408 4.27 126.56 20.32
CA MET A 408 4.52 127.32 19.10
C MET A 408 3.33 128.22 18.73
N LEU A 409 2.10 127.72 18.85
CA LEU A 409 0.90 128.52 18.59
C LEU A 409 0.76 129.69 19.57
N ASN A 410 1.10 129.48 20.84
CA ASN A 410 1.12 130.55 21.84
C ASN A 410 2.22 131.59 21.55
N GLN A 411 3.40 131.17 21.09
CA GLN A 411 4.44 132.09 20.62
C GLN A 411 3.96 132.92 19.43
N VAL A 412 3.30 132.31 18.45
CA VAL A 412 2.72 133.03 17.31
C VAL A 412 1.64 134.01 17.76
N ARG A 413 0.79 133.65 18.74
CA ARG A 413 -0.21 134.57 19.30
C ARG A 413 0.45 135.74 20.02
N GLN A 414 1.47 135.50 20.84
CA GLN A 414 2.22 136.56 21.52
C GLN A 414 2.90 137.50 20.51
N GLN A 415 3.47 136.94 19.43
CA GLN A 415 4.04 137.72 18.36
C GLN A 415 2.98 138.56 17.65
N ALA A 416 1.81 137.99 17.35
CA ALA A 416 0.70 138.71 16.74
C ALA A 416 0.14 139.81 17.65
N GLU A 417 0.07 139.58 18.97
CA GLU A 417 -0.31 140.61 19.95
C GLU A 417 0.74 141.74 20.01
N TYR A 418 2.03 141.39 20.02
CA TYR A 418 3.12 142.36 19.96
C TYR A 418 3.02 143.19 18.68
N ASP A 419 2.92 142.56 17.51
CA ASP A 419 2.79 143.22 16.22
C ASP A 419 1.52 144.07 16.16
N ALA A 420 0.40 143.61 16.70
CA ALA A 420 -0.83 144.38 16.79
C ALA A 420 -0.67 145.62 17.69
N THR A 421 0.07 145.53 18.80
CA THR A 421 0.36 146.70 19.63
C THR A 421 1.34 147.67 18.96
N CYS A 422 2.35 147.17 18.24
CA CYS A 422 3.23 147.99 17.41
C CYS A 422 2.45 148.71 16.31
N PHE A 423 1.55 147.99 15.62
CA PHE A 423 0.70 148.56 14.58
C PHE A 423 -0.31 149.56 15.14
N ALA A 424 -0.92 149.30 16.30
CA ALA A 424 -1.79 150.25 16.98
C ALA A 424 -1.05 151.52 17.41
N HIS A 425 0.20 151.38 17.85
CA HIS A 425 1.08 152.51 18.17
C HIS A 425 1.44 153.31 16.92
N GLU A 426 1.74 152.64 15.80
CA GLU A 426 2.01 153.26 14.52
C GLU A 426 0.79 153.99 13.95
N LEU A 427 -0.40 153.38 14.04
CA LEU A 427 -1.67 154.03 13.70
C LEU A 427 -1.95 155.26 14.56
N ARG A 428 -1.63 155.21 15.85
CA ARG A 428 -1.77 156.36 16.75
C ARG A 428 -0.82 157.49 16.36
N LEU A 429 0.44 157.18 16.07
CA LEU A 429 1.43 158.14 15.54
C LEU A 429 0.97 158.74 14.20
N MET A 430 0.43 157.91 13.30
CA MET A 430 -0.13 158.36 12.04
C MET A 430 -1.34 159.26 12.25
N ALA A 431 -2.24 158.95 13.19
CA ALA A 431 -3.37 159.80 13.53
C ALA A 431 -2.93 161.13 14.17
N GLU A 432 -1.90 161.13 15.02
CA GLU A 432 -1.30 162.33 15.61
C GLU A 432 -0.62 163.20 14.53
N LEU A 433 0.12 162.59 13.59
CA LEU A 433 0.68 163.27 12.42
C LEU A 433 -0.41 163.84 11.52
N GLN A 434 -1.52 163.13 11.34
CA GLN A 434 -2.64 163.57 10.53
C GLN A 434 -3.39 164.75 11.20
N ALA A 435 -3.55 164.71 12.52
CA ALA A 435 -4.09 165.81 13.30
C ALA A 435 -3.18 167.06 13.26
N TYR A 436 -1.86 166.86 13.35
CA TYR A 436 -0.87 167.93 13.19
C TYR A 436 -0.91 168.55 11.79
N ALA A 437 -0.97 167.72 10.74
CA ALA A 437 -1.09 168.19 9.36
C ALA A 437 -2.39 168.98 9.10
N PHE A 438 -3.49 168.60 9.77
CA PHE A 438 -4.77 169.29 9.69
C PHE A 438 -4.72 170.67 10.36
N GLN A 439 -4.05 170.81 11.51
CA GLN A 439 -3.88 172.10 12.21
C GLN A 439 -3.01 173.09 11.44
N HIS A 440 -2.08 172.62 10.61
CA HIS A 440 -1.15 173.46 9.85
C HIS A 440 -1.52 173.66 8.37
N GLY A 441 -2.73 173.26 7.94
CA GLY A 441 -3.21 173.52 6.58
C GLY A 441 -2.59 172.66 5.47
N HIS A 442 -1.90 171.56 5.82
CA HIS A 442 -1.26 170.65 4.86
C HIS A 442 -2.19 169.49 4.43
N SER A 443 -3.46 169.79 4.14
CA SER A 443 -4.48 168.79 3.80
C SER A 443 -4.27 168.10 2.45
N GLU A 444 -3.67 168.77 1.46
CA GLU A 444 -3.52 168.22 0.11
C GLU A 444 -2.50 167.07 0.01
N PHE A 445 -1.51 167.02 0.91
CA PHE A 445 -0.46 165.98 0.86
C PHE A 445 -1.00 164.58 1.21
N PHE A 446 -1.97 164.48 2.12
CA PHE A 446 -2.54 163.19 2.53
C PHE A 446 -3.55 162.61 1.53
N GLN A 447 -4.18 163.43 0.67
CA GLN A 447 -5.03 162.91 -0.41
C GLN A 447 -4.19 162.22 -1.51
N GLN A 448 -2.99 162.72 -1.78
CA GLN A 448 -2.08 162.13 -2.77
C GLN A 448 -1.49 160.78 -2.29
N TYR A 449 -1.20 160.64 -1.00
CA TYR A 449 -0.68 159.38 -0.44
C TYR A 449 -1.74 158.25 -0.45
N ARG A 450 -3.02 158.58 -0.23
CA ARG A 450 -4.13 157.59 -0.28
C ARG A 450 -4.39 157.06 -1.68
N ALA A 451 -4.10 157.84 -2.73
CA ALA A 451 -4.30 157.41 -4.12
C ALA A 451 -3.25 156.40 -4.60
N GLN A 452 -2.09 156.28 -3.95
CA GLN A 452 -1.02 155.34 -4.36
C GLN A 452 -1.15 153.93 -3.77
N GLN A 453 -1.98 153.70 -2.75
CA GLN A 453 -2.09 152.39 -2.07
C GLN A 453 -3.21 151.46 -2.63
N THR A 454 -3.88 151.82 -3.73
CA THR A 454 -5.00 151.03 -4.29
C THR A 454 -4.69 150.33 -5.62
N GLN A 455 -3.46 149.85 -5.80
CA GLN A 455 -3.11 148.94 -6.91
C GLN A 455 -2.86 147.52 -6.36
N PRO A 456 -3.85 146.61 -6.45
CA PRO A 456 -3.61 145.20 -6.19
C PRO A 456 -2.80 144.61 -7.36
N ASP A 457 -1.62 144.10 -7.01
CA ASP A 457 -0.66 143.43 -7.90
C ASP A 457 -1.24 142.08 -8.39
N PRO A 458 -1.45 141.84 -9.71
CA PRO A 458 -2.14 140.65 -10.21
C PRO A 458 -1.26 139.39 -10.39
N ALA A 459 -0.13 139.26 -9.68
CA ALA A 459 0.91 138.29 -10.01
C ALA A 459 1.00 136.98 -9.19
N THR A 460 -0.02 136.57 -8.43
CA THR A 460 0.06 135.35 -7.57
C THR A 460 -1.05 134.31 -7.78
N HIS A 461 -1.59 134.22 -9.01
CA HIS A 461 -2.56 133.18 -9.37
C HIS A 461 -2.09 132.32 -10.55
N ARG A 462 -0.99 131.57 -10.35
CA ARG A 462 -0.66 130.45 -11.24
C ARG A 462 0.20 129.42 -10.52
N GLN A 463 -0.11 128.14 -10.79
CA GLN A 463 0.66 126.94 -10.47
C GLN A 463 0.24 126.14 -9.23
N GLN A 464 -1.07 125.87 -9.12
CA GLN A 464 -1.60 124.73 -8.39
C GLN A 464 -2.31 123.78 -9.38
N GLN A 465 -1.52 123.00 -10.10
CA GLN A 465 -1.92 121.80 -10.85
C GLN A 465 -0.64 121.29 -11.51
N GLN A 466 -0.20 120.09 -11.12
CA GLN A 466 0.56 119.08 -11.86
C GLN A 466 1.34 118.27 -10.82
N HIS A 467 0.85 117.06 -10.50
CA HIS A 467 1.59 115.82 -10.23
C HIS A 467 0.60 114.73 -9.78
N HIS A 468 -0.21 114.24 -10.72
CA HIS A 468 -0.59 112.84 -10.72
C HIS A 468 0.57 112.07 -11.37
N GLY A 469 1.14 111.10 -10.68
CA GLY A 469 2.13 110.21 -11.28
C GLY A 469 2.65 109.15 -10.32
N HIS A 470 2.31 107.89 -10.62
CA HIS A 470 3.03 106.67 -10.25
C HIS A 470 2.84 106.09 -8.83
N PHE A 471 1.70 105.40 -8.65
CA PHE A 471 1.67 104.19 -7.80
C PHE A 471 2.06 102.99 -8.64
N GLY A 472 3.36 102.67 -8.66
CA GLY A 472 3.88 101.42 -9.16
C GLY A 472 3.72 100.33 -8.11
N ASN A 473 2.87 99.36 -8.39
CA ASN A 473 2.87 98.03 -7.79
C ASN A 473 4.30 97.44 -7.84
N ALA A 474 4.89 97.19 -6.69
CA ALA A 474 6.04 96.31 -6.54
C ALA A 474 5.74 95.33 -5.40
N GLN A 475 4.94 94.32 -5.72
CA GLN A 475 4.99 93.03 -5.04
C GLN A 475 6.08 92.20 -5.72
N ASP A 476 7.08 91.84 -4.95
CA ASP A 476 8.01 90.75 -5.20
C ASP A 476 8.63 90.39 -3.82
N PRO A 477 9.20 89.18 -3.59
CA PRO A 477 9.11 87.96 -4.39
C PRO A 477 9.02 86.67 -3.52
N ILE A 478 9.11 85.51 -4.20
CA ILE A 478 9.54 84.19 -3.68
C ILE A 478 8.46 83.35 -2.97
N ASP A 479 7.72 82.56 -3.75
CA ASP A 479 7.09 81.32 -3.26
C ASP A 479 7.78 80.13 -3.93
N VAL A 480 8.75 79.55 -3.21
CA VAL A 480 9.40 78.27 -3.52
C VAL A 480 8.63 77.20 -2.75
N SER A 481 7.67 76.53 -3.40
CA SER A 481 7.11 75.30 -2.87
C SER A 481 8.06 74.13 -3.21
N MET A 482 8.98 73.86 -2.29
CA MET A 482 9.67 72.58 -2.24
C MET A 482 8.67 71.46 -1.93
N ARG A 483 8.71 70.44 -2.79
CA ARG A 483 8.67 69.00 -2.46
C ARG A 483 8.32 68.66 -1.01
N ASP A 484 7.19 67.98 -0.84
CA ASP A 484 6.97 67.11 0.31
C ASP A 484 6.80 65.65 -0.17
N PRO A 485 7.66 64.71 0.23
CA PRO A 485 7.57 63.30 -0.11
C PRO A 485 6.91 62.53 1.05
N SER A 486 5.70 62.03 0.84
CA SER A 486 5.13 60.97 1.69
C SER A 486 4.43 59.90 0.85
N PHE A 487 5.30 59.12 0.19
CA PHE A 487 5.07 57.71 -0.06
C PHE A 487 4.95 56.99 1.30
N ILE A 488 3.87 56.24 1.52
CA ILE A 488 3.87 54.83 2.00
C ILE A 488 2.40 54.38 2.18
N PHE A 489 2.06 53.33 1.41
CA PHE A 489 1.07 52.27 1.64
C PHE A 489 0.00 52.48 2.74
N ASP A 490 -1.27 52.38 2.33
CA ASP A 490 -2.11 51.36 2.96
C ASP A 490 -3.13 50.75 1.98
N ALA A 491 -3.19 49.43 2.01
CA ALA A 491 -4.08 48.61 1.22
C ALA A 491 -5.35 48.34 2.04
N SER A 492 -6.51 48.73 1.54
CA SER A 492 -7.74 48.04 1.95
C SER A 492 -8.71 47.95 0.78
N MET A 493 -8.95 46.70 0.40
CA MET A 493 -10.03 46.29 -0.47
C MET A 493 -11.36 46.41 0.29
N ALA A 494 -12.34 47.11 -0.28
CA ALA A 494 -13.75 46.78 -0.10
C ALA A 494 -14.65 47.56 -1.09
N SER A 495 -15.47 46.79 -1.82
CA SER A 495 -16.83 47.16 -2.26
C SER A 495 -17.01 48.06 -3.49
N ILE A 496 -17.24 47.43 -4.64
CA ILE A 496 -18.05 47.98 -5.74
C ILE A 496 -19.26 47.06 -5.93
N PRO A 497 -20.49 47.62 -5.93
CA PRO A 497 -21.48 47.21 -6.89
C PRO A 497 -22.03 48.45 -7.60
N SER A 498 -21.80 48.57 -8.91
CA SER A 498 -22.42 49.62 -9.70
C SER A 498 -23.08 49.02 -10.95
N SER A 499 -24.39 49.16 -10.93
CA SER A 499 -25.40 48.84 -11.92
C SER A 499 -25.19 49.59 -13.23
N SER A 500 -25.53 48.97 -14.36
CA SER A 500 -25.84 49.68 -15.60
C SER A 500 -27.04 49.02 -16.28
N PRO A 501 -28.16 49.73 -16.47
CA PRO A 501 -29.23 49.31 -17.36
C PRO A 501 -29.04 50.00 -18.72
N SER A 502 -29.02 49.23 -19.81
CA SER A 502 -29.19 49.82 -21.15
C SER A 502 -30.25 49.06 -21.93
N ARG A 503 -31.19 49.87 -22.39
CA ARG A 503 -32.46 49.58 -23.06
C ARG A 503 -32.24 49.21 -24.53
N SER A 504 -33.09 48.31 -25.01
CA SER A 504 -33.29 47.90 -26.41
C SER A 504 -33.70 49.05 -27.35
N PRO A 505 -33.63 48.85 -28.69
CA PRO A 505 -34.88 48.61 -29.46
C PRO A 505 -34.65 47.60 -30.63
N SER A 506 -35.43 46.52 -30.78
CA SER A 506 -36.73 46.38 -31.48
C SER A 506 -36.60 45.39 -32.65
N PRO A 507 -37.68 44.67 -33.04
CA PRO A 507 -37.62 43.42 -33.81
C PRO A 507 -38.01 43.60 -35.30
N MET A 508 -37.39 42.81 -36.19
CA MET A 508 -37.84 42.65 -37.58
C MET A 508 -38.45 41.25 -37.81
N PRO A 509 -39.43 41.11 -38.72
CA PRO A 509 -40.20 39.88 -38.91
C PRO A 509 -39.45 38.82 -39.72
N ALA A 510 -39.76 37.57 -39.38
CA ALA A 510 -39.09 36.35 -39.82
C ALA A 510 -39.19 36.09 -41.33
N SER A 511 -38.05 35.77 -41.93
CA SER A 511 -37.97 34.96 -43.16
C SER A 511 -37.91 33.47 -42.78
N PRO A 512 -38.48 32.55 -43.58
CA PRO A 512 -38.49 31.12 -43.28
C PRO A 512 -37.06 30.56 -43.35
N THR A 513 -36.46 30.38 -42.18
CA THR A 513 -35.13 29.82 -41.99
C THR A 513 -35.15 28.33 -42.33
N PHE A 514 -34.37 27.93 -43.33
CA PHE A 514 -33.89 26.56 -43.44
C PHE A 514 -33.22 26.16 -42.11
N PRO A 515 -33.38 24.92 -41.64
CA PRO A 515 -32.68 24.46 -40.43
C PRO A 515 -31.18 24.66 -40.64
N PRO A 516 -30.48 25.37 -39.72
CA PRO A 516 -29.04 25.58 -39.85
C PRO A 516 -28.34 24.22 -39.86
N SER A 517 -27.43 24.02 -40.82
CA SER A 517 -26.55 22.87 -40.86
C SER A 517 -25.92 22.66 -39.48
N PRO A 518 -25.87 21.41 -38.96
CA PRO A 518 -25.26 21.15 -37.67
C PRO A 518 -23.84 21.73 -37.65
N PRO A 519 -23.44 22.42 -36.57
CA PRO A 519 -22.10 22.98 -36.47
C PRO A 519 -21.07 21.86 -36.70
N PRO A 520 -19.98 22.13 -37.44
CA PRO A 520 -18.93 21.14 -37.64
C PRO A 520 -18.48 20.62 -36.27
N PRO A 521 -18.24 19.30 -36.14
CA PRO A 521 -17.77 18.75 -34.88
C PRO A 521 -16.54 19.53 -34.41
N PRO A 522 -16.46 19.88 -33.11
CA PRO A 522 -15.31 20.62 -32.60
C PRO A 522 -14.03 19.87 -32.98
N PRO A 523 -12.97 20.58 -33.41
CA PRO A 523 -11.71 19.94 -33.73
C PRO A 523 -11.27 19.09 -32.53
N PRO A 524 -10.76 17.86 -32.75
CA PRO A 524 -10.31 17.02 -31.67
C PRO A 524 -9.31 17.80 -30.80
N PRO A 525 -9.39 17.69 -29.46
CA PRO A 525 -8.46 18.38 -28.59
C PRO A 525 -7.03 18.06 -29.01
N PRO A 526 -6.12 19.05 -29.04
CA PRO A 526 -4.74 18.81 -29.39
C PRO A 526 -4.17 17.72 -28.47
N PRO A 527 -3.41 16.76 -29.01
CA PRO A 527 -2.82 15.71 -28.20
C PRO A 527 -1.99 16.35 -27.08
N PRO A 528 -1.99 15.78 -25.85
CA PRO A 528 -1.22 16.32 -24.76
C PRO A 528 0.25 16.51 -25.19
N PRO A 529 0.89 17.63 -24.83
CA PRO A 529 2.27 17.89 -25.18
C PRO A 529 3.14 16.73 -24.72
N ARG A 530 4.03 16.26 -25.59
CA ARG A 530 4.92 15.15 -25.26
C ARG A 530 5.86 15.59 -24.14
N PRO A 531 6.14 14.73 -23.15
CA PRO A 531 7.20 15.00 -22.19
C PRO A 531 8.49 15.27 -22.97
N SER A 532 9.12 16.41 -22.70
CA SER A 532 10.31 16.90 -23.39
C SER A 532 11.58 16.63 -22.58
N THR A 533 11.43 16.49 -21.26
CA THR A 533 12.51 16.15 -20.35
C THR A 533 12.38 14.70 -19.88
N PRO A 534 13.49 13.99 -19.63
CA PRO A 534 13.47 12.67 -19.03
C PRO A 534 12.62 12.59 -17.74
N THR A 535 12.64 13.66 -16.93
CA THR A 535 11.89 13.76 -15.67
C THR A 535 10.38 13.73 -15.91
N GLU A 536 9.91 14.48 -16.91
CA GLU A 536 8.53 14.44 -17.37
C GLU A 536 8.14 13.05 -17.90
N PHE A 537 9.06 12.36 -18.61
CA PHE A 537 8.82 10.99 -19.04
C PHE A 537 8.61 10.04 -17.87
N TYR A 538 9.38 10.18 -16.79
CA TYR A 538 9.21 9.34 -15.62
C TYR A 538 7.92 9.64 -14.85
N ALA A 539 7.57 10.92 -14.71
CA ALA A 539 6.29 11.32 -14.12
C ALA A 539 5.11 10.77 -14.94
N TYR A 540 5.19 10.91 -16.27
CA TYR A 540 4.22 10.34 -17.20
C TYR A 540 4.13 8.81 -17.08
N TYR A 541 5.27 8.10 -17.07
CA TYR A 541 5.34 6.66 -16.88
C TYR A 541 4.68 6.21 -15.57
N SER A 542 4.97 6.88 -14.46
CA SER A 542 4.43 6.57 -13.14
C SER A 542 2.91 6.80 -13.10
N MET A 543 2.47 7.95 -13.61
CA MET A 543 1.05 8.32 -13.68
C MET A 543 0.25 7.38 -14.60
N ALA A 544 0.75 7.14 -15.83
CA ALA A 544 0.12 6.27 -16.80
C ALA A 544 0.00 4.84 -16.25
N TRP A 545 1.05 4.33 -15.62
CA TRP A 545 0.98 3.02 -14.99
C TRP A 545 -0.02 2.95 -13.83
N ALA A 546 -0.08 3.98 -13.00
CA ALA A 546 -1.08 4.05 -11.94
C ALA A 546 -2.51 4.05 -12.52
N ALA A 547 -2.74 4.80 -13.60
CA ALA A 547 -4.03 4.81 -14.31
C ALA A 547 -4.39 3.44 -14.91
N ILE A 548 -3.41 2.70 -15.44
CA ILE A 548 -3.58 1.31 -15.90
C ILE A 548 -4.10 0.45 -14.76
N MET A 549 -3.39 0.46 -13.62
CA MET A 549 -3.68 -0.42 -12.49
C MET A 549 -4.98 -0.06 -11.77
N ARG A 550 -5.38 1.22 -11.78
CA ARG A 550 -6.71 1.66 -11.29
C ARG A 550 -7.83 1.39 -12.28
N GLY A 551 -7.50 1.05 -13.51
CA GLY A 551 -8.47 0.81 -14.57
C GLY A 551 -9.12 2.08 -15.11
N GLU A 552 -8.48 3.25 -14.94
CA GLU A 552 -8.94 4.57 -15.39
C GLU A 552 -8.66 4.87 -16.87
N LEU A 553 -7.88 4.01 -17.53
CA LEU A 553 -7.55 4.16 -18.95
C LEU A 553 -8.73 3.87 -19.88
N PRO A 554 -8.65 4.33 -21.16
CA PRO A 554 -9.62 4.00 -22.20
C PRO A 554 -9.94 2.50 -22.27
N PRO A 555 -11.16 2.13 -22.67
CA PRO A 555 -11.60 0.74 -22.72
C PRO A 555 -10.77 -0.13 -23.68
N VAL A 556 -10.05 0.50 -24.62
CA VAL A 556 -9.21 -0.15 -25.62
C VAL A 556 -7.78 0.36 -25.47
N ILE A 557 -6.85 -0.55 -25.22
CA ILE A 557 -5.42 -0.31 -25.05
C ILE A 557 -4.69 -0.95 -26.23
N ASN A 558 -3.91 -0.15 -26.95
CA ASN A 558 -3.02 -0.61 -28.02
C ASN A 558 -1.59 -0.75 -27.49
N PHE A 559 -0.73 -1.45 -28.21
CA PHE A 559 0.68 -1.64 -27.84
C PHE A 559 1.41 -0.32 -27.56
N GLU A 560 1.20 0.70 -28.39
CA GLU A 560 1.83 2.03 -28.23
C GLU A 560 1.34 2.82 -27.01
N SER A 561 0.16 2.49 -26.49
CA SER A 561 -0.44 3.20 -25.35
C SER A 561 0.06 2.70 -24.00
N ILE A 562 0.73 1.55 -23.97
CA ILE A 562 1.38 1.03 -22.77
C ILE A 562 2.61 1.89 -22.48
N PRO A 563 2.78 2.41 -21.25
CA PRO A 563 3.92 3.24 -20.89
C PRO A 563 5.16 2.34 -20.68
N TRP A 564 5.76 1.90 -21.78
CA TRP A 564 6.99 1.11 -21.79
C TRP A 564 8.12 1.88 -21.09
N PRO A 565 9.04 1.20 -20.38
CA PRO A 565 10.16 1.84 -19.67
C PRO A 565 11.28 2.25 -20.65
N VAL A 566 10.94 3.11 -21.61
CA VAL A 566 11.79 3.58 -22.71
C VAL A 566 11.54 5.07 -22.90
N LEU A 567 12.61 5.87 -23.10
CA LEU A 567 12.52 7.33 -23.26
C LEU A 567 12.03 7.78 -24.65
N SER A 568 11.89 6.86 -25.60
CA SER A 568 11.37 7.12 -26.95
C SER A 568 10.01 6.45 -27.15
N ARG A 569 9.27 6.85 -28.20
CA ARG A 569 8.05 6.15 -28.60
C ARG A 569 8.39 4.71 -29.01
N VAL A 570 7.56 3.78 -28.59
CA VAL A 570 7.69 2.34 -28.83
C VAL A 570 6.52 1.93 -29.71
N SER A 571 6.82 1.59 -30.97
CA SER A 571 5.84 1.13 -31.97
C SER A 571 5.71 -0.39 -32.00
N GLY A 572 6.79 -1.11 -31.69
CA GLY A 572 6.82 -2.57 -31.62
C GLY A 572 7.79 -3.11 -30.56
N PRO A 573 7.77 -4.42 -30.29
CA PRO A 573 8.68 -5.06 -29.33
C PRO A 573 10.16 -4.86 -29.69
N GLU A 574 10.49 -4.70 -30.96
CA GLU A 574 11.83 -4.40 -31.47
C GLU A 574 12.38 -3.05 -30.98
N ASP A 575 11.51 -2.12 -30.61
CA ASP A 575 11.93 -0.84 -30.04
C ASP A 575 12.38 -0.95 -28.58
N ILE A 576 12.08 -2.06 -27.91
CA ILE A 576 12.40 -2.30 -26.50
C ILE A 576 13.77 -3.00 -26.44
N THR A 577 14.84 -2.23 -26.61
CA THR A 577 16.20 -2.78 -26.56
C THR A 577 16.83 -2.68 -25.16
N PRO A 578 17.76 -3.58 -24.78
CA PRO A 578 18.45 -3.51 -23.49
C PRO A 578 19.16 -2.18 -23.24
N GLU A 579 19.66 -1.52 -24.28
CA GLU A 579 20.33 -0.21 -24.19
C GLU A 579 19.34 0.88 -23.82
N LYS A 580 18.15 0.88 -24.42
CA LYS A 580 17.07 1.82 -24.10
C LYS A 580 16.52 1.60 -22.70
N LEU A 581 16.36 0.34 -22.28
CA LEU A 581 15.98 -0.01 -20.91
C LEU A 581 17.04 0.43 -19.90
N THR A 582 18.32 0.21 -20.21
CA THR A 582 19.45 0.66 -19.39
C THR A 582 19.41 2.19 -19.27
N ASN A 583 19.23 2.90 -20.38
CA ASN A 583 19.15 4.36 -20.37
C ASN A 583 17.98 4.86 -19.50
N PHE A 584 16.82 4.21 -19.58
CA PHE A 584 15.65 4.55 -18.77
C PHE A 584 15.87 4.30 -17.27
N PHE A 585 16.46 3.16 -16.90
CA PHE A 585 16.63 2.79 -15.49
C PHE A 585 17.87 3.40 -14.82
N PHE A 586 18.94 3.71 -15.54
CA PHE A 586 20.23 4.14 -14.94
C PHE A 586 20.59 5.60 -15.15
N THR A 587 20.13 6.26 -16.21
CA THR A 587 20.60 7.61 -16.56
C THR A 587 19.88 8.71 -15.75
N HIS A 588 18.95 8.34 -14.88
CA HIS A 588 18.05 9.30 -14.25
C HIS A 588 18.40 9.57 -12.78
N ASP A 589 19.24 10.58 -12.57
CA ASP A 589 19.57 11.09 -11.22
C ASP A 589 18.33 11.66 -10.50
N GLU A 590 17.34 12.13 -11.28
CA GLU A 590 16.06 12.66 -10.77
C GLU A 590 14.95 11.61 -10.57
N ARG A 591 15.27 10.38 -10.13
CA ARG A 591 14.30 9.54 -9.39
C ARG A 591 14.48 9.82 -7.87
N PRO A 592 14.18 11.04 -7.38
CA PRO A 592 14.61 11.51 -6.05
C PRO A 592 14.13 10.58 -4.92
N ASP A 593 12.94 10.01 -5.06
CA ASP A 593 12.29 9.25 -3.99
C ASP A 593 12.85 7.84 -3.81
N ILE A 594 13.46 7.27 -4.86
CA ILE A 594 13.70 5.82 -4.91
C ILE A 594 15.16 5.48 -4.63
N TRP A 595 16.12 6.24 -5.18
CA TRP A 595 17.55 5.95 -4.99
C TRP A 595 18.05 6.27 -3.59
N GLN A 596 17.51 7.31 -2.95
CA GLN A 596 17.94 7.71 -1.61
C GLN A 596 17.40 6.79 -0.51
N GLN A 597 16.28 6.09 -0.75
CA GLN A 597 15.62 5.27 0.29
C GLN A 597 15.75 3.76 0.07
N ARG A 598 15.96 3.30 -1.17
CA ARG A 598 16.00 1.87 -1.52
C ARG A 598 17.18 1.58 -2.44
N GLY A 599 18.04 0.64 -2.05
CA GLY A 599 19.17 0.23 -2.89
C GLY A 599 18.71 -0.27 -4.27
N ARG A 600 19.57 -0.16 -5.29
CA ARG A 600 19.30 -0.52 -6.70
C ARG A 600 18.49 -1.81 -6.85
N LYS A 601 18.91 -2.87 -6.16
CA LYS A 601 18.28 -4.19 -6.18
C LYS A 601 16.81 -4.18 -5.73
N ALA A 602 16.44 -3.33 -4.79
CA ALA A 602 15.05 -3.18 -4.33
C ALA A 602 14.17 -2.47 -5.37
N ILE A 603 14.75 -1.53 -6.13
CA ILE A 603 14.07 -0.87 -7.26
C ILE A 603 13.77 -1.88 -8.36
N PHE A 604 14.77 -2.65 -8.78
CA PHE A 604 14.59 -3.70 -9.78
C PHE A 604 13.56 -4.73 -9.33
N LYS A 605 13.57 -5.15 -8.06
CA LYS A 605 12.53 -6.05 -7.53
C LYS A 605 11.12 -5.45 -7.62
N ALA A 606 10.96 -4.16 -7.33
CA ALA A 606 9.67 -3.49 -7.44
C ALA A 606 9.20 -3.39 -8.90
N GLU A 607 10.10 -3.08 -9.82
CA GLU A 607 9.80 -3.04 -11.26
C GLU A 607 9.52 -4.45 -11.82
N VAL A 608 10.22 -5.51 -11.38
CA VAL A 608 9.90 -6.90 -11.76
C VAL A 608 8.48 -7.27 -11.33
N LEU A 609 8.07 -6.89 -10.11
CA LEU A 609 6.70 -7.14 -9.66
C LEU A 609 5.66 -6.38 -10.49
N LYS A 610 6.03 -5.19 -10.98
CA LYS A 610 5.21 -4.35 -11.84
C LYS A 610 5.05 -4.95 -13.24
N TRP A 611 6.16 -5.40 -13.82
CA TRP A 611 6.24 -5.93 -15.18
C TRP A 611 6.07 -7.45 -15.28
N HIS A 612 5.75 -8.14 -14.17
CA HIS A 612 5.57 -9.58 -14.20
C HIS A 612 4.41 -9.97 -15.14
N PRO A 613 4.63 -10.85 -16.13
CA PRO A 613 3.64 -11.13 -17.18
C PRO A 613 2.32 -11.61 -16.58
N ASP A 614 2.37 -12.47 -15.57
CA ASP A 614 1.15 -13.02 -14.93
C ASP A 614 0.26 -11.93 -14.31
N LYS A 615 0.84 -10.97 -13.57
CA LYS A 615 0.06 -9.93 -12.88
C LYS A 615 -0.37 -8.82 -13.82
N ALA A 616 0.55 -8.33 -14.65
CA ALA A 616 0.30 -7.20 -15.53
C ALA A 616 -0.62 -7.59 -16.69
N LEU A 617 -0.39 -8.75 -17.34
CA LEU A 617 -1.27 -9.22 -18.41
C LEU A 617 -2.64 -9.58 -17.87
N SER A 618 -2.77 -10.18 -16.68
CA SER A 618 -4.10 -10.46 -16.11
C SER A 618 -4.96 -9.19 -15.95
N ALA A 619 -4.34 -8.07 -15.55
CA ALA A 619 -5.02 -6.78 -15.44
C ALA A 619 -5.35 -6.15 -16.80
N LEU A 620 -4.45 -6.31 -17.79
CA LEU A 620 -4.54 -5.64 -19.09
C LEU A 620 -5.28 -6.44 -20.18
N ARG A 621 -5.30 -7.77 -20.10
CA ARG A 621 -5.71 -8.68 -21.19
C ARG A 621 -7.13 -8.47 -21.68
N SER A 622 -8.04 -8.03 -20.81
CA SER A 622 -9.43 -7.73 -21.18
C SER A 622 -9.59 -6.42 -21.95
N ARG A 623 -8.56 -5.57 -21.97
CA ARG A 623 -8.58 -4.23 -22.58
C ARG A 623 -7.66 -4.09 -23.79
N ILE A 624 -6.70 -5.01 -23.94
CA ILE A 624 -5.76 -4.99 -25.07
C ILE A 624 -6.49 -5.39 -26.35
N VAL A 625 -6.24 -4.65 -27.44
CA VAL A 625 -6.67 -5.06 -28.78
C VAL A 625 -6.12 -6.45 -29.10
N VAL A 626 -6.98 -7.38 -29.52
CA VAL A 626 -6.61 -8.79 -29.75
C VAL A 626 -5.42 -8.94 -30.72
N ALA A 627 -5.29 -8.06 -31.71
CA ALA A 627 -4.17 -8.04 -32.65
C ALA A 627 -2.83 -7.65 -32.00
N ASP A 628 -2.85 -6.82 -30.96
CA ASP A 628 -1.66 -6.32 -30.27
C ASP A 628 -1.23 -7.25 -29.12
N LEU A 629 -2.09 -8.17 -28.68
CA LEU A 629 -1.79 -9.08 -27.57
C LEU A 629 -0.44 -9.82 -27.72
N PRO A 630 -0.09 -10.44 -28.87
CA PRO A 630 1.22 -11.11 -29.00
C PRO A 630 2.41 -10.14 -28.88
N LEU A 631 2.27 -8.92 -29.42
CA LEU A 631 3.30 -7.88 -29.32
C LEU A 631 3.50 -7.45 -27.86
N VAL A 632 2.39 -7.27 -27.13
CA VAL A 632 2.42 -6.90 -25.71
C VAL A 632 3.10 -8.01 -24.89
N GLU A 633 2.72 -9.28 -25.09
CA GLU A 633 3.34 -10.42 -24.39
C GLU A 633 4.85 -10.51 -24.64
N GLU A 634 5.30 -10.26 -25.86
CA GLU A 634 6.72 -10.21 -26.21
C GLU A 634 7.43 -9.04 -25.51
N GLY A 635 6.86 -7.83 -25.55
CA GLY A 635 7.40 -6.67 -24.84
C GLY A 635 7.55 -6.91 -23.33
N PHE A 636 6.55 -7.54 -22.69
CA PHE A 636 6.62 -7.92 -21.27
C PHE A 636 7.74 -8.92 -20.99
N LYS A 637 7.96 -9.90 -21.87
CA LYS A 637 9.07 -10.87 -21.74
C LYS A 637 10.42 -10.18 -21.83
N ILE A 638 10.60 -9.26 -22.77
CA ILE A 638 11.85 -8.50 -22.94
C ILE A 638 12.17 -7.66 -21.69
N VAL A 639 11.20 -6.87 -21.22
CA VAL A 639 11.37 -6.03 -20.01
C VAL A 639 11.65 -6.89 -18.79
N THR A 640 10.88 -7.96 -18.56
CA THR A 640 11.06 -8.84 -17.39
C THR A 640 12.40 -9.58 -17.43
N GLY A 641 12.80 -10.08 -18.60
CA GLY A 641 14.09 -10.73 -18.81
C GLY A 641 15.25 -9.80 -18.46
N PHE A 642 15.22 -8.58 -19.00
CA PHE A 642 16.21 -7.54 -18.69
C PHE A 642 16.31 -7.26 -17.17
N LEU A 643 15.17 -7.08 -16.50
CA LEU A 643 15.14 -6.79 -15.07
C LEU A 643 15.65 -7.96 -14.22
N LEU A 644 15.30 -9.20 -14.57
CA LEU A 644 15.75 -10.40 -13.86
C LEU A 644 17.24 -10.65 -14.02
N ASP A 645 17.78 -10.44 -15.23
CA ASP A 645 19.22 -10.57 -15.48
C ASP A 645 20.01 -9.54 -14.68
N PHE A 646 19.46 -8.34 -14.45
CA PHE A 646 20.08 -7.34 -13.60
C PHE A 646 20.02 -7.66 -12.10
N ILE A 647 19.00 -8.41 -11.63
CA ILE A 647 18.91 -8.83 -10.22
C ILE A 647 19.88 -9.98 -9.89
N LYS A 648 20.19 -10.80 -10.90
CA LYS A 648 21.11 -11.95 -10.79
C LYS A 648 22.58 -11.52 -10.75
N LYS A 649 22.94 -10.49 -11.52
CA LYS A 649 24.25 -9.81 -11.44
C LYS A 649 24.37 -9.07 -10.12
#